data_AF-A0A6J2UNB7-F1
#
_entry.id   AF-A0A6J2UNB7-F1
#
_cell.length_a   1.000
_cell.length_b   1.000
_cell.length_c   1.000
_cell.angle_alpha   90.00
_cell.angle_beta   90.00
_cell.angle_gamma   90.00
#
_symmetry.space_group_name_H-M   'P 1'
#
loop_
_entity.id
_entity.type
_entity.pdbx_description
1 polymer ?
#
loop_
_entity_poly.entity_id
_entity_poly.type
_entity_poly.pdbx_seq_one_letter_code
_entity_poly.pdbx_strand_id
1 'polypeptide(L)'
;MAESQSETESLHFSIGILGIAGGSLLLLVNNYGSGSEGSLVPDTALGVLLLIIATLLAYAGIHRSFYRNSLFVSLCLTISALWYGSGLVHILFGEAIINGRESLRNAMVPGLAAFTLALFVICIVAVLQKDIVHSFIALSICLACAHQIAGLADIAFGQSATAACFLLVCFVCAYFGFGRLLSYITRGKIEPPGTGLRKKADLRPAQGEDVCDVATVGLVMNLLSASVLACPLLGVVPQLFSGLVPWLWTAGVFQLGVCILSYRAMDALAATFYGFTAVLKFAEGYSVLVTDLTEVVPYSPVPFPTVFAVLFFVLALFSSQRGLVHGLYQLFFVAYCIAIAAQPKGFYQEGTQGVQAAIFVASALVLFVTLHNKFSPHKIPTGEGLFKSMFARTSKLTLRAHDKDLHAPYLGYSKYADAEVLGHACSVLAAFAITASVGSQGPLAVLILPWAVVAGGVLQLLCGSVAFARGKTLESTTFILYGFMWIIWGLTRFGGLYGDTRGFSVAVGIISFMLFNVLVTVGALFLSKAWFVYAFTFQLILISFLLDAVGALPYGYDIGVTIIFGLVSFYCFLASIFNYTFQTPQLPFGDPLIKLSGFGGAKDNCPHLPARKATSVQQIAEIMKNGGICGMPTDTVYVLVAACNRPEAVEKAYKVKKQAQERPMSLWISSIKQLEPVRDQINPLLWDFMEAAWPSSISLVIPRAPWMDFFGLGDSSKYIGTPQSIAIRNPDCTVATHLISLVGPIAVTSANPTGEADTTHHNQVYAKLGDKVNGVLCDGPSPENIASTVVDCTKIDSGNIGFFRVGLIPKSKVLQIFEEIQKRHLHGQLNPAFETDIGDSPRESRSREASPEGSTSSLDLSQAGNEENDSQAPSNNEEDLL
;
A
#
# COMPACT_ATOMS: atom_id res chain seq x y z
N MET A 1 18.56 9.74 -5.50
CA MET A 1 17.33 9.13 -4.94
C MET A 1 16.24 10.18 -4.77
N ALA A 2 16.50 11.29 -4.06
CA ALA A 2 15.53 12.39 -3.98
C ALA A 2 15.21 13.06 -5.35
N GLU A 3 16.20 13.22 -6.24
CA GLU A 3 15.96 13.75 -7.60
C GLU A 3 15.19 12.76 -8.49
N SER A 4 15.54 11.48 -8.49
CA SER A 4 14.80 10.47 -9.28
C SER A 4 13.37 10.22 -8.77
N GLN A 5 13.14 10.36 -7.45
CA GLN A 5 11.81 10.34 -6.85
C GLN A 5 11.00 11.60 -7.21
N SER A 6 11.62 12.78 -7.17
CA SER A 6 11.02 14.04 -7.63
C SER A 6 10.61 14.00 -9.11
N GLU A 7 11.46 13.40 -9.96
CA GLU A 7 11.19 13.24 -11.39
C GLU A 7 9.99 12.30 -11.63
N THR A 8 9.97 11.12 -11.00
CA THR A 8 8.84 10.18 -11.14
C THR A 8 7.53 10.72 -10.55
N GLU A 9 7.59 11.50 -9.47
CA GLU A 9 6.43 12.19 -8.90
C GLU A 9 5.80 13.22 -9.86
N SER A 10 6.62 13.88 -10.68
CA SER A 10 6.16 14.85 -11.70
C SER A 10 5.39 14.18 -12.84
N LEU A 11 5.81 12.97 -13.26
CA LEU A 11 5.19 12.25 -14.37
C LEU A 11 3.77 11.78 -14.03
N HIS A 12 3.58 11.10 -12.88
CA HIS A 12 2.26 10.61 -12.48
C HIS A 12 1.25 11.72 -12.22
N PHE A 13 1.72 12.87 -11.71
CA PHE A 13 0.89 14.06 -11.59
C PHE A 13 0.41 14.55 -12.96
N SER A 14 1.34 14.63 -13.93
CA SER A 14 1.04 15.07 -15.28
C SER A 14 0.04 14.13 -15.95
N ILE A 15 0.20 12.81 -15.77
CA ILE A 15 -0.78 11.80 -16.25
C ILE A 15 -2.16 12.05 -15.65
N GLY A 16 -2.27 12.28 -14.34
CA GLY A 16 -3.57 12.52 -13.69
C GLY A 16 -4.25 13.81 -14.17
N ILE A 17 -3.51 14.92 -14.28
CA ILE A 17 -4.07 16.19 -14.77
C ILE A 17 -4.43 16.12 -16.26
N LEU A 18 -3.56 15.54 -17.10
CA LEU A 18 -3.85 15.38 -18.52
C LEU A 18 -5.00 14.40 -18.75
N GLY A 19 -5.15 13.38 -17.89
CA GLY A 19 -6.33 12.52 -17.88
C GLY A 19 -7.61 13.31 -17.60
N ILE A 20 -7.59 14.22 -16.60
CA ILE A 20 -8.74 15.11 -16.32
C ILE A 20 -9.01 16.02 -17.54
N ALA A 21 -7.97 16.54 -18.20
CA ALA A 21 -8.14 17.33 -19.43
C ALA A 21 -8.80 16.50 -20.55
N GLY A 22 -8.33 15.27 -20.79
CA GLY A 22 -8.84 14.38 -21.82
C GLY A 22 -10.31 13.98 -21.61
N GLY A 23 -10.70 13.60 -20.39
CA GLY A 23 -12.11 13.29 -20.10
C GLY A 23 -13.02 14.52 -20.17
N SER A 24 -12.52 15.69 -19.76
CA SER A 24 -13.27 16.95 -19.90
C SER A 24 -13.43 17.33 -21.37
N LEU A 25 -12.41 17.15 -22.21
CA LEU A 25 -12.49 17.37 -23.66
C LEU A 25 -13.54 16.45 -24.31
N LEU A 26 -13.55 15.18 -23.93
CA LEU A 26 -14.53 14.21 -24.43
C LEU A 26 -15.97 14.65 -24.09
N LEU A 27 -16.22 15.03 -22.83
CA LEU A 27 -17.53 15.48 -22.38
C LEU A 27 -17.92 16.85 -22.99
N LEU A 28 -16.95 17.74 -23.19
CA LEU A 28 -17.15 19.00 -23.92
C LEU A 28 -17.63 18.73 -25.34
N VAL A 29 -16.92 17.89 -26.10
CA VAL A 29 -17.25 17.57 -27.49
C VAL A 29 -18.63 16.92 -27.58
N ASN A 30 -18.95 16.02 -26.65
CA ASN A 30 -20.27 15.39 -26.59
C ASN A 30 -21.40 16.43 -26.35
N ASN A 31 -21.24 17.30 -25.36
CA ASN A 31 -22.27 18.29 -25.01
C ASN A 31 -22.40 19.44 -26.03
N TYR A 32 -21.36 19.71 -26.83
CA TYR A 32 -21.42 20.70 -27.90
C TYR A 32 -21.91 20.09 -29.22
N GLY A 33 -21.63 18.81 -29.45
CA GLY A 33 -21.98 18.08 -30.67
C GLY A 33 -23.39 17.46 -30.67
N SER A 34 -24.12 17.48 -29.54
CA SER A 34 -25.51 16.98 -29.47
C SER A 34 -26.49 17.98 -30.07
N GLY A 35 -26.58 18.01 -31.41
CA GLY A 35 -27.56 18.77 -32.19
C GLY A 35 -28.81 17.97 -32.56
N SER A 36 -29.72 18.55 -33.35
CA SER A 36 -31.00 17.94 -33.74
C SER A 36 -30.89 16.70 -34.65
N GLU A 37 -29.71 16.41 -35.22
CA GLU A 37 -29.48 15.32 -36.18
C GLU A 37 -28.83 14.05 -35.56
N GLY A 38 -28.52 14.06 -34.25
CA GLY A 38 -27.98 12.91 -33.52
C GLY A 38 -26.78 13.26 -32.65
N SER A 39 -26.38 12.33 -31.77
CA SER A 39 -25.17 12.45 -30.94
C SER A 39 -23.91 12.26 -31.79
N LEU A 40 -22.98 13.22 -31.76
CA LEU A 40 -21.71 13.14 -32.47
C LEU A 40 -20.88 11.90 -32.09
N VAL A 41 -20.92 11.50 -30.82
CA VAL A 41 -20.33 10.27 -30.31
C VAL A 41 -21.47 9.36 -29.87
N PRO A 42 -21.54 8.10 -30.35
CA PRO A 42 -22.54 7.15 -29.87
C PRO A 42 -22.42 6.95 -28.36
N ASP A 43 -23.55 6.87 -27.64
CA ASP A 43 -23.57 6.76 -26.17
C ASP A 43 -22.75 5.57 -25.63
N THR A 44 -22.82 4.41 -26.30
CA THR A 44 -21.99 3.24 -25.94
C THR A 44 -20.49 3.56 -26.05
N ALA A 45 -20.07 4.23 -27.14
CA ALA A 45 -18.68 4.61 -27.34
C ALA A 45 -18.21 5.67 -26.34
N LEU A 46 -19.06 6.65 -26.05
CA LEU A 46 -18.80 7.66 -25.01
C LEU A 46 -18.59 7.00 -23.66
N GLY A 47 -19.46 6.07 -23.28
CA GLY A 47 -19.36 5.34 -22.03
C GLY A 47 -18.07 4.53 -21.92
N VAL A 48 -17.71 3.76 -22.95
CA VAL A 48 -16.45 2.99 -22.97
C VAL A 48 -15.22 3.89 -22.84
N LEU A 49 -15.18 5.02 -23.56
CA LEU A 49 -14.07 5.98 -23.46
C LEU A 49 -13.97 6.59 -22.06
N LEU A 50 -15.11 6.91 -21.42
CA LEU A 50 -15.13 7.39 -20.03
C LEU A 50 -14.60 6.34 -19.05
N LEU A 51 -14.92 5.06 -19.22
CA LEU A 51 -14.36 3.99 -18.38
C LEU A 51 -12.84 3.90 -18.52
N ILE A 52 -12.31 3.97 -19.74
CA ILE A 52 -10.85 3.94 -19.99
C ILE A 52 -10.17 5.13 -19.30
N ILE A 53 -10.70 6.33 -19.46
CA ILE A 53 -10.13 7.53 -18.83
C ILE A 53 -10.26 7.45 -17.30
N ALA A 54 -11.40 7.01 -16.78
CA ALA A 54 -11.62 6.83 -15.35
C ALA A 54 -10.62 5.86 -14.72
N THR A 55 -10.33 4.73 -15.38
CA THR A 55 -9.33 3.76 -14.89
C THR A 55 -7.91 4.33 -14.87
N LEU A 56 -7.54 5.13 -15.88
CA LEU A 56 -6.26 5.85 -15.90
C LEU A 56 -6.15 6.87 -14.75
N LEU A 57 -7.22 7.62 -14.46
CA LEU A 57 -7.27 8.53 -13.30
C LEU A 57 -7.17 7.76 -11.98
N ALA A 58 -7.86 6.62 -11.85
CA ALA A 58 -7.79 5.79 -10.66
C ALA A 58 -6.36 5.29 -10.44
N TYR A 59 -5.70 4.82 -11.48
CA TYR A 59 -4.30 4.41 -11.43
C TYR A 59 -3.37 5.54 -10.96
N ALA A 60 -3.50 6.74 -11.53
CA ALA A 60 -2.73 7.92 -11.12
C ALA A 60 -2.99 8.30 -9.65
N GLY A 61 -4.25 8.23 -9.20
CA GLY A 61 -4.64 8.47 -7.81
C GLY A 61 -4.07 7.44 -6.83
N ILE A 62 -4.19 6.14 -7.15
CA ILE A 62 -3.70 5.05 -6.30
C ILE A 62 -2.18 5.10 -6.17
N HIS A 63 -1.44 5.26 -7.27
CA HIS A 63 0.02 5.33 -7.22
C HIS A 63 0.53 6.55 -6.45
N ARG A 64 -0.27 7.62 -6.39
CA ARG A 64 0.06 8.85 -5.65
C ARG A 64 -0.44 8.87 -4.22
N SER A 65 -1.39 7.99 -3.85
CA SER A 65 -1.78 7.76 -2.45
C SER A 65 -0.61 7.32 -1.54
N PHE A 66 0.53 6.94 -2.16
CA PHE A 66 1.78 6.64 -1.48
C PHE A 66 2.66 7.86 -1.18
N TYR A 67 2.25 9.07 -1.60
CA TYR A 67 3.04 10.31 -1.50
C TYR A 67 2.21 11.50 -0.95
N ARG A 68 2.89 12.46 -0.33
CA ARG A 68 2.37 13.56 0.54
C ARG A 68 1.30 14.53 -0.03
N ASN A 69 0.72 14.31 -1.21
CA ASN A 69 -0.14 15.26 -1.92
C ASN A 69 -1.63 14.82 -1.95
N SER A 70 -2.27 14.90 -0.79
CA SER A 70 -3.53 14.19 -0.49
C SER A 70 -4.82 14.80 -1.06
N LEU A 71 -4.85 16.10 -1.37
CA LEU A 71 -6.01 16.74 -2.03
C LEU A 71 -6.15 16.26 -3.48
N PHE A 72 -5.04 16.20 -4.21
CA PHE A 72 -5.02 15.74 -5.60
C PHE A 72 -5.52 14.29 -5.71
N VAL A 73 -5.07 13.42 -4.81
CA VAL A 73 -5.50 12.00 -4.77
C VAL A 73 -7.01 11.91 -4.57
N SER A 74 -7.54 12.67 -3.61
CA SER A 74 -8.99 12.74 -3.34
C SER A 74 -9.76 13.23 -4.57
N LEU A 75 -9.25 14.26 -5.25
CA LEU A 75 -9.86 14.83 -6.46
C LEU A 75 -9.86 13.82 -7.62
N CYS A 76 -8.71 13.21 -7.94
CA CYS A 76 -8.58 12.24 -9.03
C CYS A 76 -9.48 11.03 -8.83
N LEU A 77 -9.53 10.46 -7.62
CA LEU A 77 -10.36 9.31 -7.32
C LEU A 77 -11.86 9.67 -7.33
N THR A 78 -12.22 10.88 -6.90
CA THR A 78 -13.61 11.36 -6.97
C THR A 78 -14.06 11.54 -8.43
N ILE A 79 -13.25 12.18 -9.27
CA ILE A 79 -13.57 12.36 -10.70
C ILE A 79 -13.59 11.01 -11.43
N SER A 80 -12.67 10.12 -11.10
CA SER A 80 -12.65 8.75 -11.63
C SER A 80 -13.96 8.02 -11.34
N ALA A 81 -14.45 8.05 -10.09
CA ALA A 81 -15.72 7.43 -9.73
C ALA A 81 -16.92 8.08 -10.45
N LEU A 82 -16.93 9.40 -10.60
CA LEU A 82 -17.96 10.12 -11.35
C LEU A 82 -18.05 9.63 -12.80
N TRP A 83 -16.92 9.60 -13.50
CA TRP A 83 -16.87 9.19 -14.92
C TRP A 83 -17.09 7.70 -15.11
N TYR A 84 -16.63 6.87 -14.18
CA TYR A 84 -16.89 5.43 -14.22
C TYR A 84 -18.39 5.13 -14.12
N GLY A 85 -19.07 5.71 -13.12
CA GLY A 85 -20.52 5.52 -12.94
C GLY A 85 -21.33 6.12 -14.09
N SER A 86 -21.01 7.35 -14.52
CA SER A 86 -21.67 7.99 -15.67
C SER A 86 -21.45 7.21 -16.97
N GLY A 87 -20.25 6.69 -17.19
CA GLY A 87 -19.92 5.93 -18.39
C GLY A 87 -20.71 4.62 -18.48
N LEU A 88 -20.89 3.92 -17.36
CA LEU A 88 -21.75 2.74 -17.30
C LEU A 88 -23.21 3.06 -17.61
N VAL A 89 -23.76 4.17 -17.12
CA VAL A 89 -25.14 4.60 -17.45
C VAL A 89 -25.27 4.92 -18.94
N HIS A 90 -24.28 5.58 -19.56
CA HIS A 90 -24.27 5.82 -21.01
C HIS A 90 -24.22 4.51 -21.82
N ILE A 91 -23.47 3.49 -21.38
CA ILE A 91 -23.49 2.17 -22.01
C ILE A 91 -24.90 1.56 -21.94
N LEU A 92 -25.54 1.58 -20.78
CA LEU A 92 -26.90 1.04 -20.63
C LEU A 92 -27.93 1.79 -21.50
N PHE A 93 -27.76 3.11 -21.67
CA PHE A 93 -28.60 3.91 -22.55
C PHE A 93 -28.35 3.60 -24.03
N GLY A 94 -27.08 3.48 -24.44
CA GLY A 94 -26.70 3.15 -25.82
C GLY A 94 -27.14 1.75 -26.26
N GLU A 95 -27.13 0.77 -25.34
CA GLU A 95 -27.64 -0.59 -25.57
C GLU A 95 -29.18 -0.71 -25.43
N ALA A 96 -29.88 0.42 -25.29
CA ALA A 96 -31.34 0.46 -25.15
C ALA A 96 -31.90 -0.37 -23.96
N ILE A 97 -31.09 -0.57 -22.92
CA ILE A 97 -31.53 -1.13 -21.63
C ILE A 97 -32.30 -0.06 -20.85
N ILE A 98 -31.78 1.18 -20.86
CA ILE A 98 -32.48 2.36 -20.34
C ILE A 98 -33.09 3.11 -21.52
N ASN A 99 -34.40 3.05 -21.67
CA ASN A 99 -35.09 3.69 -22.79
C ASN A 99 -35.79 4.98 -22.39
N GLY A 100 -35.62 6.02 -23.21
CA GLY A 100 -36.27 7.31 -23.06
C GLY A 100 -35.51 8.31 -22.19
N ARG A 101 -35.74 9.60 -22.48
CA ARG A 101 -35.03 10.72 -21.84
C ARG A 101 -35.34 10.83 -20.34
N GLU A 102 -36.57 10.51 -19.93
CA GLU A 102 -36.95 10.53 -18.52
C GLU A 102 -36.21 9.44 -17.72
N SER A 103 -36.06 8.25 -18.28
CA SER A 103 -35.30 7.15 -17.67
C SER A 103 -33.81 7.49 -17.55
N LEU A 104 -33.24 8.15 -18.57
CA LEU A 104 -31.85 8.66 -18.52
C LEU A 104 -31.68 9.72 -17.44
N ARG A 105 -32.62 10.68 -17.33
CA ARG A 105 -32.63 11.68 -16.24
C ARG A 105 -32.65 10.98 -14.88
N ASN A 106 -33.58 10.06 -14.69
CA ASN A 106 -33.76 9.35 -13.43
C ASN A 106 -32.53 8.50 -13.07
N ALA A 107 -31.80 7.97 -14.05
CA ALA A 107 -30.56 7.22 -13.82
C ALA A 107 -29.38 8.13 -13.45
N MET A 108 -29.24 9.29 -14.10
CA MET A 108 -28.07 10.16 -13.93
C MET A 108 -28.14 11.10 -12.71
N VAL A 109 -29.33 11.65 -12.41
CA VAL A 109 -29.50 12.72 -11.42
C VAL A 109 -28.98 12.35 -10.02
N PRO A 110 -29.25 11.16 -9.44
CA PRO A 110 -28.78 10.84 -8.10
C PRO A 110 -27.25 10.82 -7.98
N GLY A 111 -26.56 10.29 -8.98
CA GLY A 111 -25.10 10.27 -9.02
C GLY A 111 -24.52 11.68 -9.15
N LEU A 112 -25.01 12.44 -10.14
CA LEU A 112 -24.58 13.82 -10.37
C LEU A 112 -24.80 14.72 -9.14
N ALA A 113 -25.92 14.55 -8.42
CA ALA A 113 -26.20 15.31 -7.21
C ALA A 113 -25.18 15.03 -6.09
N ALA A 114 -24.83 13.76 -5.86
CA ALA A 114 -23.83 13.39 -4.87
C ALA A 114 -22.44 13.96 -5.21
N PHE A 115 -22.02 13.84 -6.47
CA PHE A 115 -20.72 14.37 -6.90
C PHE A 115 -20.68 15.90 -6.91
N THR A 116 -21.79 16.58 -7.19
CA THR A 116 -21.90 18.04 -7.06
C THR A 116 -21.57 18.45 -5.62
N LEU A 117 -22.21 17.82 -4.62
CA LEU A 117 -21.96 18.13 -3.21
C LEU A 117 -20.54 17.74 -2.76
N ALA A 118 -20.03 16.57 -3.16
CA ALA A 118 -18.68 16.13 -2.81
C ALA A 118 -17.60 17.07 -3.38
N LEU A 119 -17.71 17.44 -4.65
CA LEU A 119 -16.77 18.36 -5.31
C LEU A 119 -16.89 19.77 -4.75
N PHE A 120 -18.08 20.21 -4.35
CA PHE A 120 -18.27 21.48 -3.65
C PHE A 120 -17.52 21.51 -2.30
N VAL A 121 -17.62 20.43 -1.51
CA VAL A 121 -16.87 20.30 -0.25
C VAL A 121 -15.36 20.32 -0.49
N ILE A 122 -14.87 19.56 -1.49
CA ILE A 122 -13.45 19.56 -1.89
C ILE A 122 -13.02 20.97 -2.33
N CYS A 123 -13.84 21.67 -3.10
CA CYS A 123 -13.59 23.04 -3.53
C CYS A 123 -13.46 23.99 -2.35
N ILE A 124 -14.42 24.01 -1.41
CA ILE A 124 -14.35 24.86 -0.21
C ILE A 124 -13.03 24.62 0.53
N VAL A 125 -12.68 23.36 0.75
CA VAL A 125 -11.45 23.03 1.48
C VAL A 125 -10.19 23.45 0.71
N ALA A 126 -10.17 23.30 -0.62
CA ALA A 126 -9.07 23.80 -1.45
C ALA A 126 -8.95 25.33 -1.41
N VAL A 127 -10.06 26.07 -1.42
CA VAL A 127 -10.08 27.54 -1.23
C VAL A 127 -9.48 27.92 0.13
N LEU A 128 -9.93 27.26 1.20
CA LEU A 128 -9.42 27.52 2.57
C LEU A 128 -7.91 27.28 2.69
N GLN A 129 -7.36 26.39 1.87
CA GLN A 129 -5.92 26.09 1.80
C GLN A 129 -5.14 26.99 0.83
N LYS A 130 -5.80 27.90 0.12
CA LYS A 130 -5.21 28.72 -0.96
C LYS A 130 -4.64 27.86 -2.10
N ASP A 131 -5.20 26.68 -2.33
CA ASP A 131 -4.87 25.83 -3.48
C ASP A 131 -5.82 26.15 -4.64
N ILE A 132 -5.43 27.16 -5.43
CA ILE A 132 -6.26 27.75 -6.47
C ILE A 132 -6.54 26.74 -7.60
N VAL A 133 -5.55 25.92 -7.97
CA VAL A 133 -5.68 25.00 -9.11
C VAL A 133 -6.70 23.91 -8.83
N HIS A 134 -6.57 23.21 -7.70
CA HIS A 134 -7.50 22.14 -7.34
C HIS A 134 -8.89 22.68 -7.01
N SER A 135 -8.98 23.87 -6.39
CA SER A 135 -10.25 24.56 -6.16
C SER A 135 -10.98 24.84 -7.46
N PHE A 136 -10.28 25.38 -8.46
CA PHE A 136 -10.86 25.74 -9.74
C PHE A 136 -11.35 24.51 -10.52
N ILE A 137 -10.55 23.44 -10.55
CA ILE A 137 -10.96 22.17 -11.17
C ILE A 137 -12.21 21.61 -10.48
N ALA A 138 -12.20 21.53 -9.14
CA ALA A 138 -13.32 21.01 -8.37
C ALA A 138 -14.60 21.84 -8.56
N LEU A 139 -14.50 23.17 -8.53
CA LEU A 139 -15.63 24.08 -8.74
C LEU A 139 -16.23 23.93 -10.13
N SER A 140 -15.39 23.83 -11.16
CA SER A 140 -15.83 23.78 -12.54
C SER A 140 -16.54 22.46 -12.87
N ILE A 141 -16.01 21.33 -12.38
CA ILE A 141 -16.70 20.04 -12.51
C ILE A 141 -17.97 20.00 -11.65
N CYS A 142 -17.96 20.61 -10.46
CA CYS A 142 -19.17 20.77 -9.64
C CYS A 142 -20.28 21.52 -10.38
N LEU A 143 -19.94 22.66 -11.02
CA LEU A 143 -20.88 23.43 -11.83
C LEU A 143 -21.32 22.66 -13.08
N ALA A 144 -20.42 21.91 -13.72
CA ALA A 144 -20.78 21.03 -14.84
C ALA A 144 -21.82 19.99 -14.43
N CYS A 145 -21.66 19.32 -13.28
CA CYS A 145 -22.65 18.37 -12.77
C CYS A 145 -24.00 19.04 -12.49
N ALA A 146 -24.00 20.23 -11.88
CA ALA A 146 -25.22 20.98 -11.61
C ALA A 146 -25.95 21.41 -12.90
N HIS A 147 -25.22 21.90 -13.90
CA HIS A 147 -25.78 22.25 -15.21
C HIS A 147 -26.25 21.03 -15.99
N GLN A 148 -25.58 19.88 -15.85
CA GLN A 148 -26.00 18.64 -16.48
C GLN A 148 -27.31 18.13 -15.88
N ILE A 149 -27.50 18.22 -14.55
CA ILE A 149 -28.79 17.93 -13.89
C ILE A 149 -29.88 18.83 -14.48
N ALA A 150 -29.60 20.11 -14.63
CA ALA A 150 -30.57 21.06 -15.17
C ALA A 150 -30.88 20.80 -16.65
N GLY A 151 -29.88 20.41 -17.45
CA GLY A 151 -30.02 20.02 -18.86
C GLY A 151 -30.80 18.73 -19.08
N LEU A 152 -30.80 17.83 -18.09
CA LEU A 152 -31.65 16.64 -18.08
C LEU A 152 -33.12 16.97 -17.74
N ALA A 153 -33.39 18.12 -17.12
CA ALA A 153 -34.74 18.61 -16.86
C ALA A 153 -35.28 19.47 -18.02
N ASP A 154 -34.45 20.36 -18.58
CA ASP A 154 -34.77 21.20 -19.73
C ASP A 154 -33.57 21.29 -20.70
N ILE A 155 -33.78 20.86 -21.95
CA ILE A 155 -32.74 20.77 -22.99
C ILE A 155 -32.20 22.16 -23.36
N ALA A 156 -33.04 23.19 -23.29
CA ALA A 156 -32.63 24.56 -23.58
C ALA A 156 -31.67 25.11 -22.52
N PHE A 157 -31.70 24.53 -21.32
CA PHE A 157 -30.97 24.99 -20.17
C PHE A 157 -29.85 24.01 -19.80
N GLY A 158 -28.62 24.27 -20.25
CA GLY A 158 -27.44 23.71 -19.58
C GLY A 158 -26.46 22.91 -20.42
N GLN A 159 -26.77 22.49 -21.65
CA GLN A 159 -25.76 21.80 -22.48
C GLN A 159 -24.57 22.69 -22.83
N SER A 160 -24.83 23.94 -23.24
CA SER A 160 -23.80 24.95 -23.50
C SER A 160 -23.02 25.35 -22.24
N ALA A 161 -23.71 25.47 -21.10
CA ALA A 161 -23.08 25.79 -19.82
C ALA A 161 -22.19 24.63 -19.30
N THR A 162 -22.65 23.39 -19.46
CA THR A 162 -21.90 22.18 -19.13
C THR A 162 -20.65 22.08 -20.00
N ALA A 163 -20.79 22.30 -21.31
CA ALA A 163 -19.67 22.38 -22.24
C ALA A 163 -18.67 23.48 -21.84
N ALA A 164 -19.14 24.70 -21.53
CA ALA A 164 -18.27 25.80 -21.09
C ALA A 164 -17.47 25.46 -19.82
N CYS A 165 -18.10 24.78 -18.84
CA CYS A 165 -17.41 24.33 -17.63
C CYS A 165 -16.31 23.30 -17.94
N PHE A 166 -16.58 22.31 -18.78
CA PHE A 166 -15.58 21.32 -19.19
C PHE A 166 -14.47 21.90 -20.07
N LEU A 167 -14.77 22.88 -20.91
CA LEU A 167 -13.77 23.64 -21.69
C LEU A 167 -12.76 24.31 -20.76
N LEU A 168 -13.26 24.94 -19.71
CA LEU A 168 -12.46 25.66 -18.75
C LEU A 168 -11.60 24.71 -17.89
N VAL A 169 -12.12 23.54 -17.51
CA VAL A 169 -11.31 22.46 -16.91
C VAL A 169 -10.23 21.99 -17.88
N CYS A 170 -10.59 21.77 -19.15
CA CYS A 170 -9.67 21.30 -20.19
C CYS A 170 -8.50 22.27 -20.37
N PHE A 171 -8.74 23.57 -20.48
CA PHE A 171 -7.67 24.56 -20.63
C PHE A 171 -6.75 24.63 -19.41
N VAL A 172 -7.32 24.67 -18.20
CA VAL A 172 -6.51 24.73 -16.98
C VAL A 172 -5.68 23.47 -16.81
N CYS A 173 -6.29 22.30 -16.95
CA CYS A 173 -5.57 21.03 -16.84
C CYS A 173 -4.54 20.86 -17.96
N ALA A 174 -4.84 21.23 -19.20
CA ALA A 174 -3.87 21.19 -20.30
C ALA A 174 -2.67 22.12 -20.03
N TYR A 175 -2.91 23.33 -19.53
CA TYR A 175 -1.83 24.28 -19.19
C TYR A 175 -0.91 23.75 -18.09
N PHE A 176 -1.47 23.32 -16.96
CA PHE A 176 -0.68 22.81 -15.82
C PHE A 176 -0.05 21.44 -16.11
N GLY A 177 -0.77 20.57 -16.80
CA GLY A 177 -0.31 19.24 -17.20
C GLY A 177 0.84 19.31 -18.21
N PHE A 178 0.67 20.12 -19.26
CA PHE A 178 1.72 20.32 -20.27
C PHE A 178 2.93 21.07 -19.69
N GLY A 179 2.72 22.09 -18.84
CA GLY A 179 3.83 22.79 -18.20
C GLY A 179 4.69 21.90 -17.32
N ARG A 180 4.08 20.97 -16.57
CA ARG A 180 4.83 19.99 -15.76
C ARG A 180 5.46 18.89 -16.58
N LEU A 181 4.79 18.42 -17.63
CA LEU A 181 5.39 17.47 -18.58
C LEU A 181 6.60 18.09 -19.29
N LEU A 182 6.51 19.36 -19.68
CA LEU A 182 7.59 20.09 -20.32
C LEU A 182 8.75 20.33 -19.35
N SER A 183 8.48 20.70 -18.10
CA SER A 183 9.52 20.79 -17.05
C SER A 183 10.19 19.44 -16.83
N TYR A 184 9.42 18.33 -16.82
CA TYR A 184 9.98 16.97 -16.72
C TYR A 184 10.88 16.61 -17.91
N ILE A 185 10.40 16.78 -19.15
CA ILE A 185 11.16 16.46 -20.38
C ILE A 185 12.42 17.33 -20.48
N THR A 186 12.34 18.59 -20.08
CA THR A 186 13.45 19.54 -20.19
C THR A 186 14.36 19.56 -18.96
N ARG A 187 14.11 18.70 -17.96
CA ARG A 187 14.81 18.67 -16.66
C ARG A 187 14.85 20.05 -15.97
N GLY A 188 13.71 20.75 -15.96
CA GLY A 188 13.53 22.05 -15.32
C GLY A 188 14.09 23.25 -16.09
N LYS A 189 14.53 23.09 -17.35
CA LYS A 189 15.02 24.22 -18.17
C LYS A 189 13.90 25.15 -18.66
N ILE A 190 12.69 24.62 -18.85
CA ILE A 190 11.53 25.38 -19.30
C ILE A 190 10.39 25.17 -18.30
N GLU A 191 10.04 26.22 -17.56
CA GLU A 191 8.89 26.22 -16.64
C GLU A 191 7.94 27.37 -16.98
N PRO A 192 6.77 27.08 -17.59
CA PRO A 192 5.73 28.07 -17.75
C PRO A 192 5.32 28.68 -16.41
N PRO A 193 4.93 29.97 -16.38
CA PRO A 193 4.62 30.68 -15.14
C PRO A 193 3.52 29.97 -14.33
N GLY A 194 3.78 29.73 -13.04
CA GLY A 194 2.85 29.06 -12.13
C GLY A 194 2.80 27.53 -12.23
N THR A 195 3.50 26.90 -13.17
CA THR A 195 3.49 25.43 -13.34
C THR A 195 4.61 24.69 -12.58
N GLY A 196 5.62 25.43 -12.11
CA GLY A 196 6.77 24.90 -11.37
C GLY A 196 6.41 24.19 -10.06
N LEU A 197 7.26 23.26 -9.65
CA LEU A 197 7.13 22.57 -8.36
C LEU A 197 7.51 23.54 -7.23
N ARG A 198 6.68 23.62 -6.18
CA ARG A 198 6.97 24.44 -4.99
C ARG A 198 8.32 23.99 -4.40
N LYS A 199 9.28 24.92 -4.25
CA LYS A 199 10.60 24.61 -3.65
C LYS A 199 10.43 24.11 -2.22
N LYS A 200 11.24 23.11 -1.84
CA LYS A 200 11.20 22.38 -0.55
C LYS A 200 11.20 23.28 0.70
N ALA A 201 11.68 24.52 0.60
CA ALA A 201 11.73 25.51 1.68
C ALA A 201 10.35 26.02 2.15
N ASP A 202 9.29 25.91 1.33
CA ASP A 202 7.93 26.36 1.68
C ASP A 202 7.04 25.26 2.29
N LEU A 203 7.50 24.02 2.32
CA LEU A 203 6.78 22.90 2.92
C LEU A 203 7.10 22.84 4.41
N ARG A 204 6.31 23.53 5.24
CA ARG A 204 6.32 23.27 6.69
C ARG A 204 6.10 21.76 6.90
N PRO A 205 6.90 21.07 7.73
CA PRO A 205 6.62 19.68 8.05
C PRO A 205 5.26 19.65 8.76
N ALA A 206 4.24 19.16 8.07
CA ALA A 206 2.95 18.88 8.69
C ALA A 206 3.20 17.79 9.74
N GLN A 207 3.31 18.21 11.00
CA GLN A 207 3.22 17.32 12.15
C GLN A 207 1.75 16.90 12.25
N GLY A 208 1.41 15.77 11.66
CA GLY A 208 0.09 15.17 11.75
C GLY A 208 0.22 13.69 11.42
N GLU A 209 -0.36 12.84 12.27
CA GLU A 209 -0.44 11.39 12.08
C GLU A 209 -0.80 11.06 10.62
N ASP A 210 -0.14 10.04 10.05
CA ASP A 210 -0.38 9.51 8.69
C ASP A 210 -1.81 8.94 8.58
N VAL A 211 -2.82 9.81 8.51
CA VAL A 211 -4.21 9.43 8.27
C VAL A 211 -4.37 9.09 6.79
N CYS A 212 -4.79 7.85 6.51
CA CYS A 212 -5.00 7.30 5.17
C CYS A 212 -5.68 8.31 4.22
N ASP A 213 -4.97 8.70 3.14
CA ASP A 213 -5.43 9.64 2.12
C ASP A 213 -6.74 9.25 1.41
N VAL A 214 -7.15 8.00 1.57
CA VAL A 214 -8.20 7.35 0.79
C VAL A 214 -9.54 7.32 1.55
N ALA A 215 -9.55 7.59 2.86
CA ALA A 215 -10.78 7.62 3.65
C ALA A 215 -11.79 8.67 3.14
N THR A 216 -11.31 9.78 2.58
CA THR A 216 -12.14 10.81 1.96
C THR A 216 -12.95 10.26 0.78
N VAL A 217 -12.33 9.44 -0.06
CA VAL A 217 -12.99 8.77 -1.19
C VAL A 217 -14.06 7.80 -0.70
N GLY A 218 -13.78 7.07 0.38
CA GLY A 218 -14.77 6.19 1.01
C GLY A 218 -16.03 6.94 1.47
N LEU A 219 -15.87 8.14 2.05
CA LEU A 219 -16.98 9.01 2.43
C LEU A 219 -17.76 9.54 1.22
N VAL A 220 -17.06 9.89 0.11
CA VAL A 220 -17.73 10.25 -1.15
C VAL A 220 -18.55 9.08 -1.70
N MET A 221 -18.06 7.85 -1.61
CA MET A 221 -18.81 6.67 -2.06
C MET A 221 -20.02 6.38 -1.16
N ASN A 222 -19.93 6.66 0.14
CA ASN A 222 -21.09 6.62 1.03
C ASN A 222 -22.12 7.69 0.65
N LEU A 223 -21.68 8.90 0.31
CA LEU A 223 -22.55 9.96 -0.20
C LEU A 223 -23.24 9.55 -1.52
N LEU A 224 -22.50 8.97 -2.46
CA LEU A 224 -23.01 8.48 -3.75
C LEU A 224 -24.08 7.41 -3.58
N SER A 225 -23.79 6.39 -2.79
CA SER A 225 -24.76 5.31 -2.60
C SER A 225 -25.98 5.75 -1.80
N ALA A 226 -25.82 6.66 -0.84
CA ALA A 226 -26.93 7.23 -0.08
C ALA A 226 -27.86 8.09 -0.95
N SER A 227 -27.32 8.84 -1.93
CA SER A 227 -28.17 9.65 -2.82
C SER A 227 -29.09 8.79 -3.67
N VAL A 228 -28.59 7.66 -4.21
CA VAL A 228 -29.37 6.72 -5.02
C VAL A 228 -30.62 6.23 -4.27
N LEU A 229 -30.49 5.96 -2.96
CA LEU A 229 -31.58 5.44 -2.14
C LEU A 229 -32.45 6.54 -1.50
N ALA A 230 -31.91 7.75 -1.32
CA ALA A 230 -32.64 8.89 -0.75
C ALA A 230 -33.47 9.65 -1.80
N CYS A 231 -33.04 9.69 -3.06
CA CYS A 231 -33.75 10.42 -4.13
C CYS A 231 -35.21 9.98 -4.34
N PRO A 232 -35.57 8.68 -4.25
CA PRO A 232 -36.97 8.25 -4.30
C PRO A 232 -37.83 8.83 -3.18
N LEU A 233 -37.32 8.88 -1.95
CA LEU A 233 -38.01 9.46 -0.79
C LEU A 233 -38.28 10.96 -0.98
N LEU A 234 -37.35 11.66 -1.62
CA LEU A 234 -37.46 13.10 -1.89
C LEU A 234 -38.32 13.42 -3.14
N GLY A 235 -38.85 12.40 -3.82
CA GLY A 235 -39.62 12.58 -5.06
C GLY A 235 -38.80 13.05 -6.26
N VAL A 236 -37.46 12.98 -6.19
CA VAL A 236 -36.55 13.36 -7.28
C VAL A 236 -36.58 12.30 -8.39
N VAL A 237 -36.70 11.04 -7.99
CA VAL A 237 -36.83 9.87 -8.89
C VAL A 237 -38.11 9.14 -8.50
N PRO A 238 -38.98 8.74 -9.44
CA PRO A 238 -40.28 8.17 -9.09
C PRO A 238 -40.17 6.79 -8.42
N GLN A 239 -39.29 5.91 -8.92
CA GLN A 239 -39.07 4.56 -8.39
C GLN A 239 -37.62 4.11 -8.64
N LEU A 240 -37.14 3.14 -7.87
CA LEU A 240 -35.86 2.48 -8.12
C LEU A 240 -35.97 1.50 -9.29
N PHE A 241 -34.98 1.51 -10.18
CA PHE A 241 -34.92 0.67 -11.37
C PHE A 241 -33.46 0.36 -11.73
N SER A 242 -33.24 -0.59 -12.64
CA SER A 242 -31.91 -1.12 -13.01
C SER A 242 -30.89 -0.06 -13.44
N GLY A 243 -31.32 1.09 -13.98
CA GLY A 243 -30.43 2.18 -14.37
C GLY A 243 -29.67 2.86 -13.22
N LEU A 244 -30.04 2.60 -11.96
CA LEU A 244 -29.35 3.09 -10.77
C LEU A 244 -28.23 2.15 -10.26
N VAL A 245 -28.23 0.90 -10.71
CA VAL A 245 -27.23 -0.13 -10.33
C VAL A 245 -25.79 0.32 -10.60
N PRO A 246 -25.46 0.98 -11.74
CA PRO A 246 -24.12 1.48 -12.00
C PRO A 246 -23.52 2.32 -10.87
N TRP A 247 -24.31 3.21 -10.25
CA TRP A 247 -23.83 4.07 -9.16
C TRP A 247 -23.55 3.29 -7.87
N LEU A 248 -24.42 2.33 -7.53
CA LEU A 248 -24.24 1.48 -6.35
C LEU A 248 -23.00 0.59 -6.48
N TRP A 249 -22.80 -0.04 -7.65
CA TRP A 249 -21.64 -0.91 -7.87
C TRP A 249 -20.34 -0.12 -8.05
N THR A 250 -20.40 1.09 -8.62
CA THR A 250 -19.26 2.02 -8.61
C THR A 250 -18.84 2.33 -7.17
N ALA A 251 -19.80 2.68 -6.30
CA ALA A 251 -19.52 2.90 -4.89
C ALA A 251 -18.91 1.65 -4.21
N GLY A 252 -19.44 0.46 -4.47
CA GLY A 252 -18.93 -0.80 -3.93
C GLY A 252 -17.49 -1.12 -4.35
N VAL A 253 -17.16 -0.97 -5.64
CA VAL A 253 -15.80 -1.23 -6.17
C VAL A 253 -14.78 -0.24 -5.58
N PHE A 254 -15.11 1.05 -5.55
CA PHE A 254 -14.21 2.05 -4.96
C PHE A 254 -14.03 1.86 -3.46
N GLN A 255 -15.08 1.46 -2.72
CA GLN A 255 -14.98 1.12 -1.30
C GLN A 255 -14.12 -0.11 -1.04
N LEU A 256 -14.16 -1.12 -1.91
CA LEU A 256 -13.23 -2.26 -1.85
C LEU A 256 -11.77 -1.79 -2.05
N GLY A 257 -11.54 -0.87 -2.99
CA GLY A 257 -10.23 -0.22 -3.16
C GLY A 257 -9.79 0.54 -1.91
N VAL A 258 -10.68 1.30 -1.28
CA VAL A 258 -10.42 2.01 -0.01
C VAL A 258 -10.11 1.03 1.12
N CYS A 259 -10.80 -0.12 1.18
CA CYS A 259 -10.53 -1.18 2.15
C CYS A 259 -9.08 -1.71 2.01
N ILE A 260 -8.63 -2.01 0.78
CA ILE A 260 -7.27 -2.49 0.51
C ILE A 260 -6.23 -1.43 0.90
N LEU A 261 -6.47 -0.17 0.53
CA LEU A 261 -5.55 0.93 0.83
C LEU A 261 -5.53 1.27 2.33
N SER A 262 -6.63 1.05 3.05
CA SER A 262 -6.68 1.18 4.50
C SER A 262 -5.85 0.11 5.20
N TYR A 263 -5.84 -1.14 4.70
CA TYR A 263 -4.91 -2.15 5.19
C TYR A 263 -3.46 -1.75 4.99
N ARG A 264 -3.11 -1.13 3.85
CA ARG A 264 -1.76 -0.59 3.61
C ARG A 264 -1.41 0.57 4.52
N ALA A 265 -2.40 1.36 4.91
CA ALA A 265 -2.24 2.45 5.87
C ALA A 265 -2.22 1.99 7.32
N MET A 266 -2.11 0.68 7.58
CA MET A 266 -2.11 0.06 8.91
C MET A 266 -3.40 0.29 9.70
N ASP A 267 -4.49 0.52 8.99
CA ASP A 267 -5.79 0.88 9.53
C ASP A 267 -6.81 -0.25 9.33
N ALA A 268 -6.82 -1.21 10.27
CA ALA A 268 -7.73 -2.35 10.21
C ALA A 268 -9.21 -1.96 10.45
N LEU A 269 -9.48 -0.94 11.26
CA LEU A 269 -10.84 -0.51 11.57
C LEU A 269 -11.53 0.16 10.38
N ALA A 270 -10.83 1.08 9.70
CA ALA A 270 -11.35 1.69 8.47
C ALA A 270 -11.42 0.66 7.33
N ALA A 271 -10.42 -0.22 7.22
CA ALA A 271 -10.49 -1.31 6.24
C ALA A 271 -11.74 -2.18 6.44
N THR A 272 -12.02 -2.56 7.68
CA THR A 272 -13.22 -3.34 8.02
C THR A 272 -14.50 -2.56 7.72
N PHE A 273 -14.55 -1.27 8.07
CA PHE A 273 -15.71 -0.42 7.81
C PHE A 273 -16.03 -0.34 6.32
N TYR A 274 -15.03 -0.02 5.49
CA TYR A 274 -15.24 0.11 4.04
C TYR A 274 -15.45 -1.23 3.35
N GLY A 275 -14.92 -2.34 3.90
CA GLY A 275 -15.29 -3.69 3.48
C GLY A 275 -16.77 -3.97 3.71
N PHE A 276 -17.30 -3.63 4.90
CA PHE A 276 -18.72 -3.81 5.20
C PHE A 276 -19.63 -2.93 4.35
N THR A 277 -19.29 -1.66 4.14
CA THR A 277 -20.08 -0.79 3.27
C THR A 277 -20.09 -1.34 1.84
N ALA A 278 -18.95 -1.85 1.33
CA ALA A 278 -18.89 -2.44 0.00
C ALA A 278 -19.86 -3.63 -0.14
N VAL A 279 -19.94 -4.51 0.86
CA VAL A 279 -20.91 -5.62 0.88
C VAL A 279 -22.34 -5.11 0.80
N LEU A 280 -22.70 -4.08 1.56
CA LEU A 280 -24.03 -3.45 1.48
C LEU A 280 -24.30 -2.91 0.07
N LYS A 281 -23.32 -2.31 -0.61
CA LYS A 281 -23.54 -1.69 -1.93
C LYS A 281 -23.71 -2.71 -3.05
N PHE A 282 -22.98 -3.82 -2.98
CA PHE A 282 -23.23 -4.94 -3.89
C PHE A 282 -24.60 -5.57 -3.65
N ALA A 283 -25.00 -5.76 -2.39
CA ALA A 283 -26.32 -6.29 -2.04
C ALA A 283 -27.45 -5.35 -2.49
N GLU A 284 -27.33 -4.05 -2.27
CA GLU A 284 -28.28 -3.03 -2.73
C GLU A 284 -28.42 -3.04 -4.26
N GLY A 285 -27.30 -3.05 -5.01
CA GLY A 285 -27.37 -3.06 -6.47
C GLY A 285 -27.96 -4.34 -7.05
N TYR A 286 -27.65 -5.50 -6.46
CA TYR A 286 -28.26 -6.77 -6.86
C TYR A 286 -29.77 -6.79 -6.60
N SER A 287 -30.19 -6.24 -5.46
CA SER A 287 -31.60 -6.20 -5.10
C SER A 287 -32.44 -5.40 -6.09
N VAL A 288 -31.90 -4.28 -6.59
CA VAL A 288 -32.53 -3.52 -7.69
C VAL A 288 -32.59 -4.37 -8.95
N LEU A 289 -31.48 -5.02 -9.33
CA LEU A 289 -31.38 -5.82 -10.55
C LEU A 289 -32.37 -6.99 -10.56
N VAL A 290 -32.50 -7.73 -9.45
CA VAL A 290 -33.43 -8.86 -9.34
C VAL A 290 -34.87 -8.40 -9.38
N THR A 291 -35.20 -7.30 -8.69
CA THR A 291 -36.57 -6.76 -8.69
C THR A 291 -37.02 -6.41 -10.11
N ASP A 292 -36.12 -5.82 -10.91
CA ASP A 292 -36.39 -5.46 -12.31
C ASP A 292 -36.51 -6.68 -13.23
N LEU A 293 -35.69 -7.72 -13.02
CA LEU A 293 -35.66 -8.92 -13.87
C LEU A 293 -36.75 -9.94 -13.56
N THR A 294 -37.19 -10.04 -12.31
CA THR A 294 -38.08 -11.12 -11.85
C THR A 294 -39.43 -10.65 -11.35
N GLU A 295 -39.64 -9.34 -11.20
CA GLU A 295 -40.81 -8.72 -10.55
C GLU A 295 -41.05 -9.20 -9.09
N VAL A 296 -40.14 -10.00 -8.53
CA VAL A 296 -40.19 -10.48 -7.16
C VAL A 296 -39.47 -9.50 -6.26
N VAL A 297 -40.15 -9.03 -5.21
CA VAL A 297 -39.51 -8.21 -4.19
C VAL A 297 -38.63 -9.09 -3.30
N PRO A 298 -37.30 -8.91 -3.32
CA PRO A 298 -36.41 -9.74 -2.55
C PRO A 298 -36.55 -9.50 -1.04
N TYR A 299 -36.43 -10.56 -0.24
CA TYR A 299 -36.57 -10.55 1.22
C TYR A 299 -35.23 -10.77 1.95
N SER A 300 -35.01 -9.97 2.99
CA SER A 300 -33.88 -10.02 3.91
C SER A 300 -34.15 -10.92 5.10
N PRO A 301 -33.41 -12.03 5.30
CA PRO A 301 -33.48 -12.76 6.56
C PRO A 301 -33.11 -11.88 7.75
N VAL A 302 -34.07 -11.58 8.64
CA VAL A 302 -33.89 -10.72 9.84
C VAL A 302 -32.60 -11.01 10.65
N PRO A 303 -32.12 -12.26 10.81
CA PRO A 303 -30.85 -12.51 11.48
C PRO A 303 -29.65 -11.80 10.84
N PHE A 304 -29.58 -11.70 9.51
CA PHE A 304 -28.47 -11.06 8.81
C PHE A 304 -28.31 -9.56 9.14
N PRO A 305 -29.29 -8.67 8.88
CA PRO A 305 -29.14 -7.26 9.16
C PRO A 305 -29.03 -7.00 10.67
N THR A 306 -29.61 -7.84 11.52
CA THR A 306 -29.46 -7.74 12.98
C THR A 306 -28.00 -7.97 13.40
N VAL A 307 -27.39 -9.05 12.94
CA VAL A 307 -25.98 -9.35 13.24
C VAL A 307 -25.05 -8.32 12.59
N PHE A 308 -25.38 -7.86 11.40
CA PHE A 308 -24.62 -6.80 10.74
C PHE A 308 -24.65 -5.49 11.54
N ALA A 309 -25.81 -5.13 12.11
CA ALA A 309 -25.93 -3.99 13.02
C ALA A 309 -25.04 -4.14 14.26
N VAL A 310 -24.97 -5.35 14.83
CA VAL A 310 -24.06 -5.65 15.97
C VAL A 310 -22.60 -5.49 15.57
N LEU A 311 -22.18 -5.98 14.39
CA LEU A 311 -20.81 -5.83 13.91
C LEU A 311 -20.44 -4.36 13.68
N PHE A 312 -21.31 -3.57 13.06
CA PHE A 312 -21.11 -2.12 12.92
C PHE A 312 -21.09 -1.40 14.27
N PHE A 313 -21.90 -1.83 15.24
CA PHE A 313 -21.92 -1.24 16.57
C PHE A 313 -20.60 -1.48 17.31
N VAL A 314 -20.09 -2.73 17.28
CA VAL A 314 -18.76 -3.04 17.82
C VAL A 314 -17.72 -2.16 17.11
N LEU A 315 -17.74 -2.08 15.78
CA LEU A 315 -16.81 -1.25 15.03
C LEU A 315 -16.89 0.24 15.40
N ALA A 316 -18.10 0.77 15.64
CA ALA A 316 -18.35 2.15 16.07
C ALA A 316 -17.74 2.44 17.45
N LEU A 317 -17.90 1.50 18.40
CA LEU A 317 -17.30 1.61 19.73
C LEU A 317 -15.78 1.69 19.65
N PHE A 318 -15.15 0.80 18.89
CA PHE A 318 -13.69 0.75 18.75
C PHE A 318 -13.14 1.87 17.87
N SER A 319 -13.88 2.35 16.86
CA SER A 319 -13.48 3.50 16.04
C SER A 319 -13.55 4.82 16.81
N SER A 320 -14.33 4.90 17.89
CA SER A 320 -14.40 6.07 18.77
C SER A 320 -13.06 6.41 19.42
N GLN A 321 -12.10 5.48 19.43
CA GLN A 321 -10.74 5.73 19.93
C GLN A 321 -9.98 6.78 19.11
N ARG A 322 -10.30 6.92 17.82
CA ARG A 322 -9.70 7.92 16.93
C ARG A 322 -10.36 9.27 17.04
N GLY A 323 -11.65 9.26 17.32
CA GLY A 323 -12.48 10.45 17.46
C GLY A 323 -13.93 10.03 17.61
N LEU A 324 -14.64 10.70 18.50
CA LEU A 324 -16.04 10.42 18.78
C LEU A 324 -16.91 10.59 17.53
N VAL A 325 -16.55 11.53 16.64
CA VAL A 325 -17.24 11.75 15.36
C VAL A 325 -17.22 10.50 14.47
N HIS A 326 -16.10 9.76 14.42
CA HIS A 326 -16.01 8.54 13.60
C HIS A 326 -16.90 7.42 14.14
N GLY A 327 -16.95 7.24 15.46
CA GLY A 327 -17.86 6.30 16.11
C GLY A 327 -19.32 6.66 15.88
N LEU A 328 -19.70 7.92 16.12
CA LEU A 328 -21.07 8.40 15.87
C LEU A 328 -21.49 8.26 14.41
N TYR A 329 -20.59 8.53 13.46
CA TYR A 329 -20.86 8.34 12.04
C TYR A 329 -21.20 6.89 11.71
N GLN A 330 -20.45 5.92 12.27
CA GLN A 330 -20.71 4.50 12.05
C GLN A 330 -22.05 4.04 12.66
N LEU A 331 -22.59 4.72 13.67
CA LEU A 331 -23.93 4.42 14.21
C LEU A 331 -25.06 4.67 13.21
N PHE A 332 -24.88 5.53 12.19
CA PHE A 332 -25.87 5.64 11.12
C PHE A 332 -25.99 4.34 10.31
N PHE A 333 -24.90 3.59 10.15
CA PHE A 333 -24.93 2.28 9.51
C PHE A 333 -25.55 1.21 10.40
N VAL A 334 -25.40 1.33 11.74
CA VAL A 334 -26.15 0.51 12.70
C VAL A 334 -27.65 0.76 12.56
N ALA A 335 -28.08 2.03 12.55
CA ALA A 335 -29.47 2.41 12.34
C ALA A 335 -30.00 1.91 10.98
N TYR A 336 -29.17 1.95 9.94
CA TYR A 336 -29.53 1.46 8.61
C TYR A 336 -29.78 -0.05 8.62
N CYS A 337 -28.89 -0.83 9.23
CA CYS A 337 -29.08 -2.26 9.39
C CYS A 337 -30.31 -2.60 10.24
N ILE A 338 -30.59 -1.84 11.31
CA ILE A 338 -31.81 -2.02 12.12
C ILE A 338 -33.06 -1.71 11.28
N ALA A 339 -33.04 -0.66 10.46
CA ALA A 339 -34.16 -0.32 9.57
C ALA A 339 -34.44 -1.46 8.56
N ILE A 340 -33.38 -2.05 7.98
CA ILE A 340 -33.52 -3.22 7.10
C ILE A 340 -34.09 -4.43 7.87
N ALA A 341 -33.68 -4.65 9.12
CA ALA A 341 -34.18 -5.74 9.95
C ALA A 341 -35.67 -5.56 10.31
N ALA A 342 -36.10 -4.32 10.57
CA ALA A 342 -37.49 -3.99 10.89
C ALA A 342 -38.41 -4.13 9.67
N GLN A 343 -37.89 -3.89 8.47
CA GLN A 343 -38.62 -3.95 7.21
C GLN A 343 -37.93 -4.90 6.22
N PRO A 344 -38.03 -6.22 6.45
CA PRO A 344 -37.20 -7.19 5.74
C PRO A 344 -37.60 -7.41 4.27
N LYS A 345 -38.75 -6.88 3.81
CA LYS A 345 -39.21 -7.00 2.42
C LYS A 345 -38.62 -5.94 1.48
N GLY A 346 -37.42 -5.45 1.75
CA GLY A 346 -36.63 -4.66 0.79
C GLY A 346 -35.81 -3.52 1.41
N PHE A 347 -34.70 -3.17 0.75
CA PHE A 347 -33.86 -2.01 1.10
C PHE A 347 -34.57 -0.65 0.92
N TYR A 348 -35.78 -0.64 0.35
CA TYR A 348 -36.36 0.53 -0.31
C TYR A 348 -37.66 1.03 0.31
N GLN A 349 -37.94 0.67 1.56
CA GLN A 349 -39.09 1.18 2.30
C GLN A 349 -38.76 2.53 2.97
N GLU A 350 -39.78 3.31 3.31
CA GLU A 350 -39.62 4.71 3.78
C GLU A 350 -38.62 4.85 4.95
N GLY A 351 -38.59 3.87 5.87
CA GLY A 351 -37.68 3.87 7.02
C GLY A 351 -36.21 3.73 6.63
N THR A 352 -35.87 2.80 5.72
CA THR A 352 -34.50 2.60 5.26
C THR A 352 -34.01 3.76 4.40
N GLN A 353 -34.88 4.32 3.56
CA GLN A 353 -34.58 5.50 2.75
C GLN A 353 -34.35 6.74 3.63
N GLY A 354 -35.11 6.91 4.71
CA GLY A 354 -34.92 7.99 5.67
C GLY A 354 -33.55 7.94 6.35
N VAL A 355 -33.08 6.75 6.73
CA VAL A 355 -31.72 6.58 7.26
C VAL A 355 -30.66 6.86 6.20
N GLN A 356 -30.89 6.48 4.93
CA GLN A 356 -29.96 6.83 3.84
C GLN A 356 -29.88 8.34 3.61
N ALA A 357 -30.99 9.07 3.68
CA ALA A 357 -30.95 10.54 3.65
C ALA A 357 -30.12 11.12 4.80
N ALA A 358 -30.19 10.53 5.99
CA ALA A 358 -29.35 10.92 7.11
C ALA A 358 -27.86 10.58 6.88
N ILE A 359 -27.56 9.40 6.32
CA ILE A 359 -26.19 9.02 5.91
C ILE A 359 -25.63 10.00 4.86
N PHE A 360 -26.45 10.45 3.91
CA PHE A 360 -26.05 11.44 2.91
C PHE A 360 -25.56 12.73 3.58
N VAL A 361 -26.35 13.33 4.46
CA VAL A 361 -25.97 14.55 5.19
C VAL A 361 -24.76 14.31 6.09
N ALA A 362 -24.76 13.23 6.87
CA ALA A 362 -23.67 12.90 7.78
C ALA A 362 -22.35 12.68 7.03
N SER A 363 -22.38 12.01 5.87
CA SER A 363 -21.19 11.76 5.05
C SER A 363 -20.61 13.06 4.51
N ALA A 364 -21.44 14.01 4.06
CA ALA A 364 -20.97 15.32 3.61
C ALA A 364 -20.30 16.13 4.74
N LEU A 365 -20.89 16.12 5.94
CA LEU A 365 -20.33 16.81 7.11
C LEU A 365 -18.99 16.18 7.56
N VAL A 366 -18.94 14.84 7.67
CA VAL A 366 -17.71 14.13 8.05
C VAL A 366 -16.64 14.28 6.97
N LEU A 367 -17.01 14.31 5.69
CA LEU A 367 -16.08 14.58 4.59
C LEU A 367 -15.46 15.98 4.74
N PHE A 368 -16.26 17.00 5.00
CA PHE A 368 -15.78 18.36 5.25
C PHE A 368 -14.84 18.43 6.45
N VAL A 369 -15.23 17.85 7.60
CA VAL A 369 -14.42 17.85 8.83
C VAL A 369 -13.09 17.11 8.60
N THR A 370 -13.14 15.94 7.96
CA THR A 370 -11.94 15.12 7.69
C THR A 370 -10.98 15.84 6.76
N LEU A 371 -11.48 16.44 5.68
CA LEU A 371 -10.66 17.22 4.76
C LEU A 371 -10.12 18.48 5.45
N HIS A 372 -10.94 19.23 6.19
CA HIS A 372 -10.49 20.44 6.87
C HIS A 372 -9.39 20.15 7.90
N ASN A 373 -9.59 19.17 8.80
CA ASN A 373 -8.63 18.84 9.86
C ASN A 373 -7.29 18.32 9.34
N LYS A 374 -7.28 17.79 8.12
CA LYS A 374 -6.08 17.28 7.48
C LYS A 374 -5.11 18.38 7.04
N PHE A 375 -5.65 19.51 6.60
CA PHE A 375 -4.85 20.55 5.94
C PHE A 375 -4.93 21.93 6.61
N SER A 376 -5.92 22.15 7.46
CA SER A 376 -6.07 23.39 8.21
C SER A 376 -5.21 23.34 9.48
N PRO A 377 -4.51 24.44 9.83
CA PRO A 377 -3.86 24.56 11.13
C PRO A 377 -4.87 24.63 12.29
N HIS A 378 -6.10 25.05 12.01
CA HIS A 378 -7.19 25.09 12.99
C HIS A 378 -8.02 23.81 12.84
N LYS A 379 -7.82 22.84 13.73
CA LYS A 379 -8.59 21.59 13.72
C LYS A 379 -9.96 21.80 14.35
N ILE A 380 -11.01 21.34 13.66
CA ILE A 380 -12.35 21.17 14.20
C ILE A 380 -12.30 20.03 15.23
N PRO A 381 -12.83 20.22 16.45
CA PRO A 381 -12.79 19.20 17.48
C PRO A 381 -13.61 17.97 17.10
N THR A 382 -12.94 16.83 16.96
CA THR A 382 -13.52 15.51 16.62
C THR A 382 -13.77 14.63 17.84
N GLY A 383 -13.42 15.11 19.04
CA GLY A 383 -13.43 14.34 20.28
C GLY A 383 -12.22 13.42 20.45
N GLU A 384 -11.13 13.69 19.72
CA GLU A 384 -9.82 13.04 19.91
C GLU A 384 -9.41 13.07 21.41
N GLY A 385 -9.04 11.92 21.95
CA GLY A 385 -8.59 11.80 23.35
C GLY A 385 -9.70 11.67 24.41
N LEU A 386 -10.98 11.93 24.09
CA LEU A 386 -12.08 11.70 25.05
C LEU A 386 -12.15 10.22 25.46
N PHE A 387 -12.07 9.32 24.48
CA PHE A 387 -12.03 7.88 24.70
C PHE A 387 -10.84 7.48 25.60
N LYS A 388 -9.66 8.05 25.33
CA LYS A 388 -8.45 7.85 26.15
C LYS A 388 -8.64 8.36 27.58
N SER A 389 -9.29 9.51 27.77
CA SER A 389 -9.57 10.09 29.09
C SER A 389 -10.57 9.26 29.92
N MET A 390 -11.57 8.67 29.26
CA MET A 390 -12.52 7.76 29.91
C MET A 390 -11.83 6.50 30.41
N PHE A 391 -11.00 5.87 29.57
CA PHE A 391 -10.30 4.64 29.95
C PHE A 391 -9.10 4.87 30.87
N ALA A 392 -8.48 6.05 30.87
CA ALA A 392 -7.44 6.40 31.85
C ALA A 392 -7.96 6.38 33.30
N ARG A 393 -9.28 6.56 33.52
CA ARG A 393 -9.91 6.44 34.84
C ARG A 393 -10.09 4.99 35.29
N THR A 394 -10.06 4.03 34.37
CA THR A 394 -10.12 2.59 34.65
C THR A 394 -8.72 1.99 34.59
N SER A 395 -8.12 1.72 35.76
CA SER A 395 -6.72 1.25 35.89
C SER A 395 -6.38 -0.10 35.23
N LYS A 396 -7.37 -0.83 34.67
CA LYS A 396 -7.21 -2.17 34.09
C LYS A 396 -7.09 -2.22 32.55
N LEU A 397 -7.40 -1.14 31.83
CA LEU A 397 -7.47 -1.14 30.36
C LEU A 397 -6.56 -0.06 29.77
N THR A 398 -5.36 -0.47 29.36
CA THR A 398 -4.40 0.41 28.69
C THR A 398 -4.59 0.31 27.18
N LEU A 399 -4.90 1.45 26.56
CA LEU A 399 -4.96 1.55 25.09
C LEU A 399 -3.58 1.32 24.52
N ARG A 400 -3.52 0.52 23.45
CA ARG A 400 -2.29 0.28 22.73
C ARG A 400 -1.87 1.55 22.01
N ALA A 401 -0.64 2.01 22.25
CA ALA A 401 -0.06 3.04 21.42
C ALA A 401 -0.07 2.55 19.96
N HIS A 402 -0.49 3.40 19.02
CA HIS A 402 -0.41 3.14 17.57
C HIS A 402 1.07 3.14 17.16
N ASP A 403 1.79 2.09 17.55
CA ASP A 403 3.19 1.89 17.22
C ASP A 403 3.25 1.10 15.91
N LYS A 404 3.81 1.71 14.86
CA LYS A 404 3.89 1.13 13.51
C LYS A 404 4.65 -0.21 13.51
N ASP A 405 5.49 -0.44 14.52
CA ASP A 405 6.32 -1.64 14.64
C ASP A 405 5.55 -2.88 15.14
N LEU A 406 4.34 -2.71 15.67
CA LEU A 406 3.59 -3.81 16.30
C LEU A 406 3.00 -4.79 15.28
N HIS A 407 2.88 -4.35 14.05
CA HIS A 407 2.48 -5.16 12.90
C HIS A 407 3.67 -5.56 12.04
N ALA A 408 4.90 -5.45 12.57
CA ALA A 408 6.08 -5.94 11.88
C ALA A 408 5.84 -7.41 11.47
N PRO A 409 5.83 -7.72 10.17
CA PRO A 409 5.59 -9.08 9.68
C PRO A 409 6.60 -10.04 10.31
N TYR A 410 6.13 -11.23 10.71
CA TYR A 410 6.98 -12.26 11.34
C TYR A 410 8.22 -12.60 10.48
N LEU A 411 8.20 -12.30 9.19
CA LEU A 411 9.32 -12.48 8.25
C LEU A 411 9.58 -11.25 7.38
N GLY A 412 9.26 -10.01 7.77
CA GLY A 412 9.66 -8.83 6.97
C GLY A 412 8.87 -8.55 5.68
N TYR A 413 7.93 -9.41 5.26
CA TYR A 413 7.32 -9.34 3.92
C TYR A 413 6.09 -8.43 3.75
N SER A 414 5.46 -7.94 4.82
CA SER A 414 4.16 -7.23 4.70
C SER A 414 4.19 -5.73 4.94
N LYS A 415 3.47 -5.03 4.06
CA LYS A 415 3.08 -3.62 4.15
C LYS A 415 1.63 -3.43 4.65
N TYR A 416 0.98 -4.47 5.18
CA TYR A 416 -0.47 -4.48 5.49
C TYR A 416 -0.79 -4.79 6.97
N ALA A 417 -1.84 -4.15 7.49
CA ALA A 417 -2.47 -4.47 8.78
C ALA A 417 -3.12 -5.87 8.83
N ASP A 418 -3.50 -6.32 10.02
CA ASP A 418 -4.07 -7.64 10.24
C ASP A 418 -5.50 -7.72 9.67
N ALA A 419 -5.74 -8.67 8.76
CA ALA A 419 -7.03 -8.83 8.09
C ALA A 419 -8.00 -9.78 8.82
N GLU A 420 -7.60 -10.32 9.98
CA GLU A 420 -8.41 -11.28 10.75
C GLU A 420 -9.75 -10.69 11.20
N VAL A 421 -9.78 -9.41 11.55
CA VAL A 421 -10.99 -8.69 11.95
C VAL A 421 -12.06 -8.80 10.86
N LEU A 422 -11.71 -8.40 9.63
CA LEU A 422 -12.64 -8.47 8.50
C LEU A 422 -12.93 -9.91 8.09
N GLY A 423 -11.92 -10.79 8.10
CA GLY A 423 -12.07 -12.20 7.73
C GLY A 423 -13.09 -12.92 8.63
N HIS A 424 -12.94 -12.82 9.95
CA HIS A 424 -13.89 -13.41 10.90
C HIS A 424 -15.27 -12.73 10.83
N ALA A 425 -15.34 -11.41 10.64
CA ALA A 425 -16.62 -10.73 10.46
C ALA A 425 -17.35 -11.19 9.19
N CYS A 426 -16.65 -11.40 8.08
CA CYS A 426 -17.25 -11.94 6.86
C CYS A 426 -17.79 -13.35 7.10
N SER A 427 -17.11 -14.18 7.90
CA SER A 427 -17.62 -15.50 8.30
C SER A 427 -18.88 -15.41 9.17
N VAL A 428 -18.95 -14.45 10.10
CA VAL A 428 -20.18 -14.17 10.87
C VAL A 428 -21.31 -13.80 9.92
N LEU A 429 -21.09 -12.85 9.02
CA LEU A 429 -22.10 -12.40 8.05
C LEU A 429 -22.57 -13.54 7.15
N ALA A 430 -21.66 -14.33 6.61
CA ALA A 430 -21.99 -15.47 5.76
C ALA A 430 -22.80 -16.52 6.52
N ALA A 431 -22.40 -16.86 7.75
CA ALA A 431 -23.09 -17.83 8.59
C ALA A 431 -24.54 -17.41 8.87
N PHE A 432 -24.76 -16.17 9.32
CA PHE A 432 -26.11 -15.69 9.63
C PHE A 432 -26.93 -15.37 8.38
N ALA A 433 -26.31 -15.05 7.24
CA ALA A 433 -27.02 -14.95 5.96
C ALA A 433 -27.70 -16.28 5.59
N ILE A 434 -27.02 -17.41 5.79
CA ILE A 434 -27.53 -18.73 5.42
C ILE A 434 -28.42 -19.40 6.48
N THR A 435 -28.61 -18.79 7.66
CA THR A 435 -29.48 -19.34 8.73
C THR A 435 -30.95 -19.43 8.35
N ALA A 436 -31.42 -18.68 7.35
CA ALA A 436 -32.78 -18.79 6.85
C ALA A 436 -32.87 -19.80 5.71
N SER A 437 -33.63 -20.87 5.93
CA SER A 437 -34.00 -21.84 4.90
C SER A 437 -34.72 -21.14 3.74
N VAL A 438 -34.43 -21.54 2.51
CA VAL A 438 -35.20 -21.16 1.31
C VAL A 438 -36.66 -21.56 1.58
N GLY A 439 -37.52 -20.56 1.84
CA GLY A 439 -38.95 -20.79 2.00
C GLY A 439 -39.62 -21.19 0.69
N SER A 440 -40.95 -21.21 0.65
CA SER A 440 -41.72 -21.61 -0.54
C SER A 440 -41.57 -20.68 -1.76
N GLN A 441 -40.92 -19.52 -1.63
CA GLN A 441 -40.78 -18.51 -2.69
C GLN A 441 -39.54 -18.68 -3.58
N GLY A 442 -38.80 -19.79 -3.45
CA GLY A 442 -37.65 -20.12 -4.30
C GLY A 442 -36.35 -19.37 -3.93
N PRO A 443 -35.20 -19.82 -4.45
CA PRO A 443 -33.87 -19.36 -4.02
C PRO A 443 -33.51 -17.93 -4.44
N LEU A 444 -34.12 -17.43 -5.52
CA LEU A 444 -33.86 -16.09 -6.09
C LEU A 444 -34.54 -14.96 -5.30
N ALA A 445 -35.52 -15.28 -4.45
CA ALA A 445 -36.28 -14.30 -3.66
C ALA A 445 -35.54 -13.82 -2.40
N VAL A 446 -34.33 -14.32 -2.12
CA VAL A 446 -33.59 -14.00 -0.90
C VAL A 446 -32.55 -12.91 -1.18
N LEU A 447 -32.88 -11.68 -0.75
CA LEU A 447 -32.21 -10.38 -0.96
C LEU A 447 -30.69 -10.38 -0.83
N ILE A 448 -30.14 -11.25 0.02
CA ILE A 448 -28.80 -11.08 0.57
C ILE A 448 -27.83 -12.13 0.05
N LEU A 449 -28.29 -13.27 -0.47
CA LEU A 449 -27.47 -14.47 -0.37
C LEU A 449 -26.43 -14.69 -1.47
N PRO A 450 -26.63 -14.33 -2.74
CA PRO A 450 -25.53 -14.38 -3.69
C PRO A 450 -24.47 -13.37 -3.27
N TRP A 451 -24.80 -12.12 -2.95
CA TRP A 451 -23.77 -11.07 -2.80
C TRP A 451 -23.25 -10.84 -1.39
N ALA A 452 -23.97 -11.12 -0.31
CA ALA A 452 -23.36 -11.09 1.03
C ALA A 452 -22.43 -12.28 1.25
N VAL A 453 -22.77 -13.44 0.68
CA VAL A 453 -21.93 -14.64 0.75
C VAL A 453 -20.80 -14.57 -0.29
N VAL A 454 -21.06 -14.13 -1.54
CA VAL A 454 -20.03 -13.96 -2.57
C VAL A 454 -19.14 -12.76 -2.29
N ALA A 455 -19.66 -11.57 -1.99
CA ALA A 455 -18.80 -10.43 -1.66
C ALA A 455 -18.08 -10.64 -0.33
N GLY A 456 -18.73 -11.28 0.66
CA GLY A 456 -18.06 -11.74 1.88
C GLY A 456 -16.96 -12.76 1.59
N GLY A 457 -17.18 -13.70 0.67
CA GLY A 457 -16.17 -14.65 0.21
C GLY A 457 -15.02 -13.99 -0.56
N VAL A 458 -15.30 -13.01 -1.41
CA VAL A 458 -14.28 -12.19 -2.10
C VAL A 458 -13.46 -11.40 -1.08
N LEU A 459 -14.09 -10.84 -0.05
CA LEU A 459 -13.39 -10.19 1.06
C LEU A 459 -12.55 -11.19 1.86
N GLN A 460 -12.99 -12.45 2.01
CA GLN A 460 -12.15 -13.49 2.62
C GLN A 460 -10.96 -13.86 1.73
N LEU A 461 -11.11 -13.92 0.41
CA LEU A 461 -9.96 -14.09 -0.52
C LEU A 461 -8.96 -12.94 -0.38
N LEU A 462 -9.45 -11.71 -0.22
CA LEU A 462 -8.63 -10.54 0.09
C LEU A 462 -7.92 -10.71 1.45
N CYS A 463 -8.65 -11.08 2.50
CA CYS A 463 -8.08 -11.29 3.83
C CYS A 463 -7.01 -12.38 3.83
N GLY A 464 -7.25 -13.47 3.09
CA GLY A 464 -6.27 -14.54 2.89
C GLY A 464 -5.02 -14.04 2.17
N SER A 465 -5.18 -13.27 1.10
CA SER A 465 -4.05 -12.66 0.37
C SER A 465 -3.22 -11.72 1.25
N VAL A 466 -3.89 -10.93 2.09
CA VAL A 466 -3.24 -10.05 3.08
C VAL A 466 -2.53 -10.87 4.17
N ALA A 467 -3.15 -11.93 4.68
CA ALA A 467 -2.54 -12.84 5.65
C ALA A 467 -1.30 -13.54 5.07
N PHE A 468 -1.36 -13.99 3.81
CA PHE A 468 -0.23 -14.57 3.11
C PHE A 468 0.94 -13.60 3.00
N ALA A 469 0.67 -12.34 2.61
CA ALA A 469 1.68 -11.29 2.54
C ALA A 469 2.37 -11.05 3.89
N ARG A 470 1.69 -11.33 5.01
CA ARG A 470 2.22 -11.28 6.38
C ARG A 470 3.01 -12.49 6.82
N GLY A 471 3.07 -13.55 6.02
CA GLY A 471 3.68 -14.83 6.39
C GLY A 471 2.80 -15.70 7.28
N LYS A 472 1.49 -15.39 7.40
CA LYS A 472 0.49 -16.19 8.11
C LYS A 472 -0.08 -17.25 7.17
N THR A 473 0.65 -18.34 6.98
CA THR A 473 0.33 -19.34 5.95
C THR A 473 -0.94 -20.14 6.26
N LEU A 474 -1.13 -20.62 7.50
CA LEU A 474 -2.30 -21.41 7.89
C LEU A 474 -3.59 -20.58 7.92
N GLU A 475 -3.53 -19.37 8.48
CA GLU A 475 -4.66 -18.44 8.52
C GLU A 475 -5.06 -18.01 7.11
N SER A 476 -4.07 -17.75 6.23
CA SER A 476 -4.30 -17.46 4.82
C SER A 476 -5.04 -18.60 4.12
N THR A 477 -4.56 -19.83 4.25
CA THR A 477 -5.20 -21.01 3.65
C THR A 477 -6.65 -21.15 4.13
N THR A 478 -6.90 -20.90 5.41
CA THR A 478 -8.25 -20.96 5.98
C THR A 478 -9.18 -19.94 5.34
N PHE A 479 -8.78 -18.66 5.28
CA PHE A 479 -9.61 -17.62 4.66
C PHE A 479 -9.82 -17.83 3.16
N ILE A 480 -8.80 -18.29 2.42
CA ILE A 480 -8.93 -18.57 0.99
C ILE A 480 -9.90 -19.74 0.75
N LEU A 481 -9.72 -20.84 1.48
CA LEU A 481 -10.56 -22.03 1.35
C LEU A 481 -12.02 -21.71 1.67
N TYR A 482 -12.26 -20.94 2.74
CA TYR A 482 -13.61 -20.59 3.16
C TYR A 482 -14.22 -19.58 2.19
N GLY A 483 -13.44 -18.62 1.70
CA GLY A 483 -13.87 -17.68 0.67
C GLY A 483 -14.35 -18.39 -0.60
N PHE A 484 -13.57 -19.35 -1.11
CA PHE A 484 -14.00 -20.17 -2.26
C PHE A 484 -15.27 -20.97 -1.98
N MET A 485 -15.35 -21.61 -0.82
CA MET A 485 -16.55 -22.36 -0.43
C MET A 485 -17.78 -21.45 -0.39
N TRP A 486 -17.68 -20.29 0.26
CA TRP A 486 -18.78 -19.32 0.32
C TRP A 486 -19.20 -18.83 -1.06
N ILE A 487 -18.26 -18.48 -1.94
CA ILE A 487 -18.57 -18.05 -3.31
C ILE A 487 -19.28 -19.15 -4.09
N ILE A 488 -18.69 -20.36 -4.14
CA ILE A 488 -19.21 -21.47 -4.93
C ILE A 488 -20.58 -21.91 -4.39
N TRP A 489 -20.69 -22.12 -3.08
CA TRP A 489 -21.95 -22.54 -2.45
C TRP A 489 -23.03 -21.46 -2.53
N GLY A 490 -22.66 -20.19 -2.31
CA GLY A 490 -23.58 -19.06 -2.43
C GLY A 490 -24.17 -18.96 -3.84
N LEU A 491 -23.33 -19.06 -4.88
CA LEU A 491 -23.78 -19.03 -6.27
C LEU A 491 -24.61 -20.26 -6.64
N THR A 492 -24.16 -21.46 -6.28
CA THR A 492 -24.87 -22.70 -6.62
C THR A 492 -26.23 -22.80 -5.93
N ARG A 493 -26.32 -22.46 -4.64
CA ARG A 493 -27.56 -22.55 -3.85
C ARG A 493 -28.56 -21.44 -4.16
N PHE A 494 -28.10 -20.21 -4.39
CA PHE A 494 -28.98 -19.04 -4.54
C PHE A 494 -29.04 -18.47 -5.96
N GLY A 495 -28.16 -18.90 -6.86
CA GLY A 495 -28.17 -18.51 -8.28
C GLY A 495 -29.13 -19.31 -9.16
N GLY A 496 -30.08 -20.05 -8.57
CA GLY A 496 -31.08 -20.83 -9.32
C GLY A 496 -30.58 -22.15 -9.91
N LEU A 497 -29.28 -22.41 -9.91
CA LEU A 497 -28.66 -23.65 -10.42
C LEU A 497 -28.81 -24.86 -9.47
N TYR A 498 -29.25 -24.63 -8.24
CA TYR A 498 -29.24 -25.64 -7.18
C TYR A 498 -30.14 -26.84 -7.49
N GLY A 499 -31.32 -26.61 -8.07
CA GLY A 499 -32.28 -27.67 -8.37
C GLY A 499 -31.72 -28.73 -9.33
N ASP A 500 -31.07 -28.28 -10.42
CA ASP A 500 -30.54 -29.16 -11.47
C ASP A 500 -29.19 -29.79 -11.11
N THR A 501 -28.46 -29.20 -10.15
CA THR A 501 -27.13 -29.66 -9.73
C THR A 501 -27.13 -30.43 -8.41
N ARG A 502 -28.25 -30.42 -7.65
CA ARG A 502 -28.38 -31.19 -6.40
C ARG A 502 -28.27 -32.68 -6.70
N GLY A 503 -27.25 -33.31 -6.15
CA GLY A 503 -26.99 -34.73 -6.36
C GLY A 503 -25.51 -35.09 -6.17
N PHE A 504 -25.10 -36.18 -6.84
CA PHE A 504 -23.78 -36.79 -6.65
C PHE A 504 -22.60 -35.83 -6.92
N SER A 505 -22.65 -35.05 -8.01
CA SER A 505 -21.53 -34.17 -8.40
C SER A 505 -21.23 -33.09 -7.36
N VAL A 506 -22.27 -32.45 -6.81
CA VAL A 506 -22.12 -31.45 -5.75
C VAL A 506 -21.62 -32.11 -4.46
N ALA A 507 -22.11 -33.31 -4.12
CA ALA A 507 -21.64 -34.06 -2.95
C ALA A 507 -20.13 -34.38 -3.04
N VAL A 508 -19.64 -34.82 -4.21
CA VAL A 508 -18.20 -35.10 -4.42
C VAL A 508 -17.35 -33.83 -4.25
N GLY A 509 -17.83 -32.68 -4.75
CA GLY A 509 -17.17 -31.39 -4.54
C GLY A 509 -17.07 -31.03 -3.06
N ILE A 510 -18.16 -31.18 -2.29
CA ILE A 510 -18.18 -30.90 -0.85
C ILE A 510 -17.26 -31.85 -0.09
N ILE A 511 -17.25 -33.15 -0.42
CA ILE A 511 -16.34 -34.13 0.20
C ILE A 511 -14.87 -33.73 -0.04
N SER A 512 -14.54 -33.25 -1.23
CA SER A 512 -13.19 -32.76 -1.54
C SER A 512 -12.81 -31.57 -0.65
N PHE A 513 -13.70 -30.59 -0.47
CA PHE A 513 -13.49 -29.48 0.46
C PHE A 513 -13.39 -29.93 1.92
N MET A 514 -14.18 -30.92 2.33
CA MET A 514 -14.11 -31.50 3.67
C MET A 514 -12.73 -32.11 3.96
N LEU A 515 -12.11 -32.79 2.99
CA LEU A 515 -10.76 -33.33 3.14
C LEU A 515 -9.73 -32.21 3.33
N PHE A 516 -9.81 -31.14 2.54
CA PHE A 516 -8.95 -29.97 2.72
C PHE A 516 -9.17 -29.28 4.06
N ASN A 517 -10.42 -29.14 4.51
CA ASN A 517 -10.70 -28.52 5.80
C ASN A 517 -10.29 -29.39 7.00
N VAL A 518 -10.25 -30.72 6.87
CA VAL A 518 -9.63 -31.60 7.87
C VAL A 518 -8.15 -31.29 8.02
N LEU A 519 -7.41 -31.09 6.91
CA LEU A 519 -6.00 -30.68 6.97
C LEU A 519 -5.83 -29.32 7.65
N VAL A 520 -6.71 -28.35 7.34
CA VAL A 520 -6.73 -27.04 8.01
C VAL A 520 -7.02 -27.19 9.51
N THR A 521 -7.98 -28.04 9.88
CA THR A 521 -8.34 -28.29 11.29
C THR A 521 -7.18 -28.92 12.06
N VAL A 522 -6.46 -29.87 11.45
CA VAL A 522 -5.24 -30.45 12.03
C VAL A 522 -4.14 -29.40 12.15
N GLY A 523 -3.93 -28.57 11.13
CA GLY A 523 -2.98 -27.44 11.18
C GLY A 523 -3.31 -26.46 12.32
N ALA A 524 -4.60 -26.17 12.54
CA ALA A 524 -5.07 -25.25 13.56
C ALA A 524 -4.78 -25.74 15.01
N LEU A 525 -4.59 -27.05 15.23
CA LEU A 525 -4.16 -27.61 16.53
C LEU A 525 -2.80 -27.04 16.98
N PHE A 526 -1.94 -26.69 16.02
CA PHE A 526 -0.62 -26.12 16.27
C PHE A 526 -0.63 -24.58 16.39
N LEU A 527 -1.75 -23.94 16.05
CA LEU A 527 -1.88 -22.48 16.04
C LEU A 527 -2.49 -21.96 17.35
N SER A 528 -3.73 -22.32 17.65
CA SER A 528 -4.42 -21.93 18.89
C SER A 528 -5.72 -22.72 19.09
N LYS A 529 -6.24 -22.73 20.31
CA LYS A 529 -7.54 -23.33 20.61
C LYS A 529 -8.68 -22.67 19.83
N ALA A 530 -8.71 -21.35 19.74
CA ALA A 530 -9.77 -20.62 19.05
C ALA A 530 -9.78 -20.93 17.55
N TRP A 531 -8.61 -20.97 16.90
CA TRP A 531 -8.52 -21.34 15.48
C TRP A 531 -8.90 -22.80 15.22
N PHE A 532 -8.57 -23.72 16.13
CA PHE A 532 -9.04 -25.11 16.04
C PHE A 532 -10.57 -25.19 16.11
N VAL A 533 -11.20 -24.53 17.08
CA VAL A 533 -12.66 -24.52 17.22
C VAL A 533 -13.31 -23.86 16.00
N TYR A 534 -12.72 -22.79 15.47
CA TYR A 534 -13.17 -22.12 14.24
C TYR A 534 -13.13 -23.07 13.04
N ALA A 535 -12.02 -23.78 12.82
CA ALA A 535 -11.89 -24.70 11.69
C ALA A 535 -12.78 -25.96 11.83
N PHE A 536 -12.88 -26.48 13.05
CA PHE A 536 -13.73 -27.62 13.37
C PHE A 536 -15.21 -27.31 13.18
N THR A 537 -15.69 -26.14 13.63
CA THR A 537 -17.09 -25.75 13.45
C THR A 537 -17.43 -25.47 11.98
N PHE A 538 -16.47 -25.03 11.17
CA PHE A 538 -16.66 -24.97 9.72
C PHE A 538 -16.81 -26.36 9.08
N GLN A 539 -16.14 -27.39 9.62
CA GLN A 539 -16.34 -28.77 9.16
C GLN A 539 -17.80 -29.21 9.33
N LEU A 540 -18.45 -28.79 10.41
CA LEU A 540 -19.86 -29.09 10.64
C LEU A 540 -20.75 -28.41 9.58
N ILE A 541 -20.40 -27.20 9.13
CA ILE A 541 -21.09 -26.51 8.02
C ILE A 541 -20.97 -27.34 6.75
N LEU A 542 -19.77 -27.82 6.42
CA LEU A 542 -19.57 -28.67 5.24
C LEU A 542 -20.38 -29.96 5.30
N ILE A 543 -20.49 -30.58 6.49
CA ILE A 543 -21.38 -31.74 6.70
C ILE A 543 -22.84 -31.35 6.44
N SER A 544 -23.27 -30.17 6.90
CA SER A 544 -24.62 -29.67 6.61
C SER A 544 -24.87 -29.52 5.11
N PHE A 545 -23.89 -28.98 4.37
CA PHE A 545 -24.00 -28.83 2.91
C PHE A 545 -24.04 -30.18 2.21
N LEU A 546 -23.26 -31.16 2.69
CA LEU A 546 -23.25 -32.52 2.15
C LEU A 546 -24.61 -33.21 2.35
N LEU A 547 -25.16 -33.13 3.57
CA LEU A 547 -26.47 -33.70 3.88
C LEU A 547 -27.58 -33.05 3.03
N ASP A 548 -27.49 -31.75 2.79
CA ASP A 548 -28.42 -31.05 1.90
C ASP A 548 -28.29 -31.50 0.44
N ALA A 549 -27.05 -31.64 -0.06
CA ALA A 549 -26.78 -32.11 -1.42
C ALA A 549 -27.32 -33.53 -1.69
N VAL A 550 -27.31 -34.40 -0.68
CA VAL A 550 -27.81 -35.79 -0.77
C VAL A 550 -29.30 -35.91 -0.41
N GLY A 551 -29.95 -34.82 0.02
CA GLY A 551 -31.37 -34.83 0.38
C GLY A 551 -31.67 -35.48 1.73
N ALA A 552 -30.67 -35.59 2.62
CA ALA A 552 -30.75 -36.23 3.93
C ALA A 552 -30.58 -35.24 5.09
N LEU A 553 -30.71 -33.93 4.85
CA LEU A 553 -30.55 -32.89 5.86
C LEU A 553 -31.67 -32.95 6.92
N PRO A 554 -31.35 -33.23 8.20
CA PRO A 554 -32.33 -33.17 9.27
C PRO A 554 -32.82 -31.74 9.49
N TYR A 555 -34.11 -31.57 9.76
CA TYR A 555 -34.68 -30.25 10.03
C TYR A 555 -33.96 -29.56 11.18
N GLY A 556 -33.48 -28.34 10.94
CA GLY A 556 -32.80 -27.50 11.94
C GLY A 556 -31.33 -27.82 12.19
N TYR A 557 -30.75 -28.86 11.58
CA TYR A 557 -29.31 -29.14 11.69
C TYR A 557 -28.46 -28.00 11.12
N ASP A 558 -28.83 -27.53 9.93
CA ASP A 558 -28.21 -26.39 9.25
C ASP A 558 -28.29 -25.11 10.09
N ILE A 559 -29.45 -24.83 10.67
CA ILE A 559 -29.66 -23.68 11.56
C ILE A 559 -28.77 -23.79 12.80
N GLY A 560 -28.75 -24.95 13.46
CA GLY A 560 -27.96 -25.15 14.68
C GLY A 560 -26.46 -24.98 14.43
N VAL A 561 -25.94 -25.60 13.37
CA VAL A 561 -24.52 -25.54 13.03
C VAL A 561 -24.08 -24.14 12.60
N THR A 562 -24.90 -23.44 11.81
CA THR A 562 -24.58 -22.07 11.36
C THR A 562 -24.59 -21.07 12.52
N ILE A 563 -25.50 -21.22 13.50
CA ILE A 563 -25.46 -20.44 14.74
C ILE A 563 -24.19 -20.72 15.53
N ILE A 564 -23.80 -21.99 15.70
CA ILE A 564 -22.58 -22.36 16.43
C ILE A 564 -21.35 -21.74 15.77
N PHE A 565 -21.17 -21.92 14.46
CA PHE A 565 -20.04 -21.34 13.72
C PHE A 565 -20.08 -19.80 13.73
N GLY A 566 -21.27 -19.20 13.63
CA GLY A 566 -21.46 -17.75 13.72
C GLY A 566 -21.03 -17.19 15.07
N LEU A 567 -21.36 -17.85 16.19
CA LEU A 567 -20.93 -17.46 17.54
C LEU A 567 -19.42 -17.62 17.74
N VAL A 568 -18.83 -18.71 17.24
CA VAL A 568 -17.37 -18.91 17.28
C VAL A 568 -16.65 -17.84 16.45
N SER A 569 -17.15 -17.55 15.24
CA SER A 569 -16.62 -16.49 14.38
C SER A 569 -16.74 -15.11 15.03
N PHE A 570 -17.86 -14.86 15.74
CA PHE A 570 -18.07 -13.61 16.48
C PHE A 570 -17.10 -13.46 17.66
N TYR A 571 -16.81 -14.55 18.37
CA TYR A 571 -15.77 -14.57 19.40
C TYR A 571 -14.40 -14.22 18.80
N CYS A 572 -14.00 -14.86 17.69
CA CYS A 572 -12.73 -14.58 17.02
C CYS A 572 -12.67 -13.12 16.55
N PHE A 573 -13.75 -12.59 15.97
CA PHE A 573 -13.87 -11.18 15.58
C PHE A 573 -13.65 -10.24 16.76
N LEU A 574 -14.36 -10.47 17.88
CA LEU A 574 -14.25 -9.64 19.08
C LEU A 574 -12.84 -9.74 19.68
N ALA A 575 -12.27 -10.95 19.71
CA ALA A 575 -10.91 -11.18 20.20
C ALA A 575 -9.86 -10.46 19.33
N SER A 576 -9.98 -10.51 18.00
CA SER A 576 -9.08 -9.80 17.09
C SER A 576 -9.18 -8.28 17.26
N ILE A 577 -10.38 -7.71 17.35
CA ILE A 577 -10.55 -6.25 17.57
C ILE A 577 -10.03 -5.82 18.95
N PHE A 578 -10.30 -6.61 19.99
CA PHE A 578 -9.85 -6.31 21.34
C PHE A 578 -8.33 -6.35 21.42
N ASN A 579 -7.72 -7.38 20.84
CA ASN A 579 -6.27 -7.55 20.79
C ASN A 579 -5.60 -6.54 19.85
N TYR A 580 -6.32 -6.00 18.87
CA TYR A 580 -5.88 -4.87 18.06
C TYR A 580 -5.84 -3.56 18.88
N THR A 581 -6.82 -3.35 19.77
CA THR A 581 -7.03 -2.06 20.44
C THR A 581 -6.31 -1.94 21.79
N PHE A 582 -6.29 -2.99 22.60
CA PHE A 582 -5.80 -2.93 23.99
C PHE A 582 -4.45 -3.64 24.15
N GLN A 583 -3.59 -3.12 25.03
CA GLN A 583 -2.36 -3.81 25.44
C GLN A 583 -2.67 -4.95 26.39
N THR A 584 -3.50 -4.69 27.41
CA THR A 584 -3.92 -5.65 28.43
C THR A 584 -5.30 -5.30 28.98
N PRO A 585 -6.14 -6.29 29.34
CA PRO A 585 -5.98 -7.73 29.09
C PRO A 585 -6.31 -8.10 27.63
N GLN A 586 -5.74 -9.18 27.11
CA GLN A 586 -6.06 -9.68 25.77
C GLN A 586 -7.18 -10.72 25.85
N LEU A 587 -8.13 -10.70 24.91
CA LEU A 587 -9.08 -11.81 24.76
C LEU A 587 -8.30 -13.02 24.23
N PRO A 588 -8.28 -14.15 24.96
CA PRO A 588 -7.37 -15.24 24.67
C PRO A 588 -7.81 -16.04 23.45
N PHE A 589 -6.95 -16.16 22.45
CA PHE A 589 -7.08 -17.21 21.41
C PHE A 589 -6.70 -18.61 21.97
N GLY A 590 -6.00 -18.64 23.10
CA GLY A 590 -5.55 -19.84 23.79
C GLY A 590 -4.29 -20.44 23.19
N ASP A 591 -3.52 -21.15 24.03
CA ASP A 591 -2.29 -21.83 23.58
C ASP A 591 -2.60 -22.94 22.56
N PRO A 592 -1.65 -23.28 21.68
CA PRO A 592 -1.73 -24.47 20.81
C PRO A 592 -2.11 -25.73 21.60
N LEU A 593 -3.00 -26.54 21.02
CA LEU A 593 -3.42 -27.82 21.62
C LEU A 593 -2.30 -28.85 21.56
N ILE A 594 -1.52 -28.83 20.48
CA ILE A 594 -0.34 -29.69 20.31
C ILE A 594 0.87 -28.77 20.16
N LYS A 595 1.78 -28.83 21.12
CA LYS A 595 3.09 -28.17 21.02
C LYS A 595 4.06 -29.15 20.37
N LEU A 596 4.52 -28.84 19.15
CA LEU A 596 5.62 -29.56 18.52
C LEU A 596 6.91 -29.30 19.32
N SER A 597 7.28 -30.23 20.19
CA SER A 597 8.61 -30.25 20.80
C SER A 597 9.63 -30.55 19.70
N GLY A 598 10.33 -29.52 19.23
CA GLY A 598 11.37 -29.66 18.19
C GLY A 598 11.38 -28.57 17.12
N PHE A 599 10.37 -27.69 17.07
CA PHE A 599 10.33 -26.58 16.08
C PHE A 599 9.93 -25.22 16.70
N GLY A 600 10.47 -24.94 17.90
CA GLY A 600 10.21 -23.68 18.62
C GLY A 600 10.34 -23.81 20.14
N GLY A 601 11.21 -24.70 20.61
CA GLY A 601 11.36 -25.01 22.04
C GLY A 601 12.68 -25.69 22.38
N ALA A 602 13.76 -25.37 21.66
CA ALA A 602 15.08 -25.48 22.26
C ALA A 602 15.22 -24.27 23.20
N LYS A 603 15.75 -24.47 24.41
CA LYS A 603 16.09 -23.39 25.35
C LYS A 603 16.68 -22.21 24.57
N ASP A 604 16.07 -21.03 24.68
CA ASP A 604 16.54 -19.77 24.08
C ASP A 604 18.00 -19.50 24.50
N ASN A 605 18.95 -20.02 23.74
CA ASN A 605 20.36 -19.67 23.88
C ASN A 605 20.71 -18.46 22.99
N CYS A 606 19.81 -18.05 22.09
CA CYS A 606 19.97 -16.90 21.20
C CYS A 606 19.04 -15.75 21.65
N PRO A 607 19.53 -14.74 22.39
CA PRO A 607 18.73 -13.58 22.78
C PRO A 607 18.34 -12.73 21.55
N HIS A 608 17.04 -12.49 21.40
CA HIS A 608 16.46 -11.54 20.47
C HIS A 608 16.26 -10.19 21.17
N LEU A 609 17.11 -9.22 20.87
CA LEU A 609 17.20 -7.98 21.63
C LEU A 609 16.84 -6.76 20.77
N PRO A 610 15.97 -5.84 21.24
CA PRO A 610 15.52 -4.70 20.45
C PRO A 610 16.66 -3.72 20.16
N ALA A 611 16.88 -3.38 18.90
CA ALA A 611 17.94 -2.48 18.44
C ALA A 611 17.82 -1.05 18.96
N ARG A 612 16.59 -0.61 19.29
CA ARG A 612 16.31 0.75 19.79
C ARG A 612 16.75 1.01 21.23
N LYS A 613 17.20 -0.02 21.96
CA LYS A 613 17.69 0.11 23.34
C LYS A 613 19.21 0.01 23.37
N ALA A 614 19.89 1.02 23.91
CA ALA A 614 21.34 1.00 24.07
C ALA A 614 21.84 -0.20 24.90
N THR A 615 21.10 -0.60 25.94
CA THR A 615 21.40 -1.79 26.77
C THR A 615 21.39 -3.08 25.95
N SER A 616 20.52 -3.18 24.95
CA SER A 616 20.43 -4.34 24.05
C SER A 616 21.60 -4.41 23.09
N VAL A 617 22.06 -3.27 22.56
CA VAL A 617 23.27 -3.19 21.75
C VAL A 617 24.51 -3.56 22.57
N GLN A 618 24.59 -3.10 23.82
CA GLN A 618 25.67 -3.48 24.75
C GLN A 618 25.71 -4.99 25.02
N GLN A 619 24.56 -5.62 25.26
CA GLN A 619 24.47 -7.07 25.45
C GLN A 619 24.96 -7.84 24.21
N ILE A 620 24.57 -7.42 23.01
CA ILE A 620 25.05 -8.04 21.76
C ILE A 620 26.56 -7.80 21.58
N ALA A 621 27.06 -6.62 21.91
CA ALA A 621 28.48 -6.33 21.89
C ALA A 621 29.27 -7.25 22.84
N GLU A 622 28.74 -7.54 24.04
CA GLU A 622 29.35 -8.46 25.00
C GLU A 622 29.37 -9.90 24.47
N ILE A 623 28.29 -10.37 23.85
CA ILE A 623 28.24 -11.68 23.18
C ILE A 623 29.33 -11.78 22.10
N MET A 624 29.47 -10.75 21.26
CA MET A 624 30.51 -10.72 20.23
C MET A 624 31.93 -10.67 20.80
N LYS A 625 32.14 -9.88 21.86
CA LYS A 625 33.43 -9.81 22.57
C LYS A 625 33.81 -11.13 23.24
N ASN A 626 32.84 -11.99 23.55
CA ASN A 626 33.04 -13.34 24.08
C ASN A 626 33.12 -14.42 22.98
N GLY A 627 33.26 -14.03 21.70
CA GLY A 627 33.42 -14.95 20.58
C GLY A 627 32.12 -15.47 19.95
N GLY A 628 30.97 -14.89 20.34
CA GLY A 628 29.68 -15.18 19.72
C GLY A 628 29.51 -14.53 18.34
N ILE A 629 28.67 -15.13 17.50
CA ILE A 629 28.28 -14.58 16.19
C ILE A 629 26.84 -14.09 16.24
N CYS A 630 26.57 -12.89 15.74
CA CYS A 630 25.28 -12.23 15.92
C CYS A 630 24.64 -11.79 14.61
N GLY A 631 23.31 -11.76 14.57
CA GLY A 631 22.55 -11.09 13.53
C GLY A 631 22.46 -9.59 13.81
N MET A 632 22.73 -8.76 12.80
CA MET A 632 22.74 -7.30 12.93
C MET A 632 21.90 -6.64 11.81
N PRO A 633 21.04 -5.66 12.13
CA PRO A 633 20.34 -4.84 11.14
C PRO A 633 21.31 -3.88 10.43
N THR A 634 21.00 -3.50 9.19
CA THR A 634 21.80 -2.53 8.42
C THR A 634 20.91 -1.61 7.59
N ASP A 635 21.50 -0.63 6.92
CA ASP A 635 20.87 0.23 5.92
C ASP A 635 20.47 -0.50 4.63
N THR A 636 20.90 -1.76 4.47
CA THR A 636 20.48 -2.64 3.39
C THR A 636 19.76 -3.86 3.96
N VAL A 637 20.43 -5.02 4.00
CA VAL A 637 19.87 -6.31 4.44
C VAL A 637 20.45 -6.69 5.80
N TYR A 638 19.80 -7.58 6.54
CA TYR A 638 20.39 -8.17 7.74
C TYR A 638 21.63 -8.97 7.41
N VAL A 639 22.61 -8.92 8.29
CA VAL A 639 23.91 -9.57 8.13
C VAL A 639 24.28 -10.40 9.35
N LEU A 640 25.15 -11.39 9.14
CA LEU A 640 25.78 -12.16 10.20
C LEU A 640 27.16 -11.56 10.46
N VAL A 641 27.44 -11.27 11.73
CA VAL A 641 28.64 -10.54 12.14
C VAL A 641 29.44 -11.29 13.20
N ALA A 642 30.76 -11.13 13.14
CA ALA A 642 31.73 -11.60 14.13
C ALA A 642 32.77 -10.52 14.42
N ALA A 643 33.28 -10.44 15.64
CA ALA A 643 34.34 -9.50 15.99
C ALA A 643 35.68 -9.91 15.35
N CYS A 644 36.38 -9.00 14.67
CA CYS A 644 37.65 -9.33 14.01
C CYS A 644 38.77 -9.73 14.98
N ASN A 645 38.77 -9.17 16.18
CA ASN A 645 39.71 -9.51 17.25
C ASN A 645 39.41 -10.87 17.93
N ARG A 646 38.45 -11.64 17.40
CA ARG A 646 38.11 -13.01 17.84
C ARG A 646 38.20 -13.96 16.64
N PRO A 647 39.40 -14.48 16.32
CA PRO A 647 39.61 -15.32 15.13
C PRO A 647 38.69 -16.53 15.05
N GLU A 648 38.42 -17.18 16.19
CA GLU A 648 37.49 -18.33 16.29
C GLU A 648 36.06 -17.97 15.89
N ALA A 649 35.59 -16.76 16.23
CA ALA A 649 34.25 -16.29 15.89
C ALA A 649 34.12 -16.00 14.38
N VAL A 650 35.16 -15.45 13.76
CA VAL A 650 35.23 -15.21 12.31
C VAL A 650 35.17 -16.55 11.56
N GLU A 651 35.97 -17.53 11.98
CA GLU A 651 35.94 -18.87 11.39
C GLU A 651 34.57 -19.54 11.58
N LYS A 652 33.96 -19.40 12.77
CA LYS A 652 32.60 -19.89 13.04
C LYS A 652 31.59 -19.26 12.08
N ALA A 653 31.58 -17.93 11.94
CA ALA A 653 30.70 -17.21 11.03
C ALA A 653 30.87 -17.65 9.57
N TYR A 654 32.10 -17.87 9.12
CA TYR A 654 32.39 -18.39 7.79
C TYR A 654 31.83 -19.82 7.60
N LYS A 655 32.05 -20.72 8.56
CA LYS A 655 31.61 -22.13 8.52
C LYS A 655 30.10 -22.33 8.66
N VAL A 656 29.34 -21.36 9.18
CA VAL A 656 27.87 -21.44 9.28
C VAL A 656 27.25 -21.75 7.91
N LYS A 657 27.86 -21.28 6.84
CA LYS A 657 27.46 -21.46 5.45
C LYS A 657 28.11 -22.73 4.87
N LYS A 658 27.33 -23.81 4.74
CA LYS A 658 27.79 -25.14 4.26
C LYS A 658 28.40 -25.17 2.85
N GLN A 659 28.37 -24.07 2.08
CA GLN A 659 28.93 -23.92 0.73
C GLN A 659 29.59 -22.53 0.51
N ALA A 660 30.20 -21.91 1.53
CA ALA A 660 30.80 -20.57 1.40
C ALA A 660 32.16 -20.49 0.69
N GLN A 661 32.55 -21.53 -0.06
CA GLN A 661 33.79 -21.45 -0.86
C GLN A 661 33.72 -20.39 -1.98
N GLU A 662 32.55 -19.87 -2.32
CA GLU A 662 32.40 -18.94 -3.44
C GLU A 662 32.54 -17.45 -3.11
N ARG A 663 32.39 -17.00 -1.85
CA ARG A 663 32.43 -15.55 -1.52
C ARG A 663 33.11 -15.24 -0.17
N PRO A 664 34.19 -14.46 -0.14
CA PRO A 664 34.87 -14.08 1.09
C PRO A 664 34.04 -13.11 1.95
N MET A 665 34.31 -13.07 3.25
CA MET A 665 33.70 -12.09 4.16
C MET A 665 34.25 -10.68 3.89
N SER A 666 33.47 -9.67 4.26
CA SER A 666 33.88 -8.25 4.22
C SER A 666 34.24 -7.73 5.61
N LEU A 667 35.05 -6.67 5.67
CA LEU A 667 35.44 -6.00 6.92
C LEU A 667 34.62 -4.72 7.08
N TRP A 668 33.92 -4.56 8.20
CA TRP A 668 33.14 -3.35 8.45
C TRP A 668 33.70 -2.57 9.63
N ILE A 669 33.66 -1.24 9.48
CA ILE A 669 34.19 -0.26 10.42
C ILE A 669 33.09 0.74 10.79
N SER A 670 33.18 1.35 11.97
CA SER A 670 32.23 2.38 12.43
C SER A 670 32.62 3.79 11.98
N SER A 671 33.88 3.98 11.61
CA SER A 671 34.42 5.27 11.16
C SER A 671 35.74 5.03 10.43
N ILE A 672 36.04 5.88 9.45
CA ILE A 672 37.33 5.87 8.76
C ILE A 672 38.52 6.04 9.72
N LYS A 673 38.30 6.68 10.88
CA LYS A 673 39.30 6.80 11.96
C LYS A 673 39.82 5.45 12.46
N GLN A 674 39.06 4.36 12.31
CA GLN A 674 39.56 3.02 12.65
C GLN A 674 40.65 2.52 11.70
N LEU A 675 40.80 3.14 10.52
CA LEU A 675 41.87 2.87 9.56
C LEU A 675 43.06 3.86 9.70
N GLU A 676 42.97 4.82 10.60
CA GLU A 676 44.00 5.85 10.79
C GLU A 676 45.40 5.29 11.11
N PRO A 677 45.55 4.22 11.93
CA PRO A 677 46.86 3.60 12.19
C PRO A 677 47.54 3.01 10.95
N VAL A 678 46.80 2.83 9.86
CA VAL A 678 47.28 2.20 8.62
C VAL A 678 47.18 3.14 7.42
N ARG A 679 46.92 4.42 7.70
CA ARG A 679 46.68 5.46 6.71
C ARG A 679 47.83 5.66 5.75
N ASP A 680 49.07 5.60 6.23
CA ASP A 680 50.27 5.76 5.41
C ASP A 680 50.46 4.63 4.37
N GLN A 681 49.70 3.54 4.51
CA GLN A 681 49.70 2.41 3.57
C GLN A 681 48.56 2.50 2.55
N ILE A 682 47.74 3.56 2.60
CA ILE A 682 46.58 3.76 1.74
C ILE A 682 46.81 4.98 0.85
N ASN A 683 46.55 4.85 -0.44
CA ASN A 683 46.66 5.97 -1.39
C ASN A 683 45.81 7.17 -0.93
N PRO A 684 46.33 8.42 -0.96
CA PRO A 684 45.56 9.62 -0.60
C PRO A 684 44.23 9.79 -1.37
N LEU A 685 44.20 9.46 -2.67
CA LEU A 685 43.00 9.52 -3.51
C LEU A 685 41.96 8.50 -3.03
N LEU A 686 42.42 7.31 -2.65
CA LEU A 686 41.56 6.28 -2.07
C LEU A 686 41.03 6.70 -0.71
N TRP A 687 41.86 7.33 0.13
CA TRP A 687 41.44 7.85 1.43
C TRP A 687 40.32 8.88 1.31
N ASP A 688 40.49 9.86 0.42
CA ASP A 688 39.48 10.91 0.20
C ASP A 688 38.21 10.36 -0.44
N PHE A 689 38.35 9.36 -1.32
CA PHE A 689 37.21 8.66 -1.87
C PHE A 689 36.46 7.85 -0.80
N MET A 690 37.16 7.17 0.11
CA MET A 690 36.55 6.47 1.26
C MET A 690 35.80 7.47 2.17
N GLU A 691 36.40 8.62 2.47
CA GLU A 691 35.79 9.66 3.31
C GLU A 691 34.54 10.28 2.67
N ALA A 692 34.56 10.50 1.35
CA ALA A 692 33.40 11.02 0.63
C ALA A 692 32.31 9.96 0.38
N ALA A 693 32.70 8.70 0.20
CA ALA A 693 31.77 7.61 -0.06
C ALA A 693 31.10 7.10 1.23
N TRP A 694 31.68 7.30 2.41
CA TRP A 694 31.17 6.76 3.67
C TRP A 694 30.81 7.82 4.72
N PRO A 695 29.83 7.55 5.61
CA PRO A 695 29.04 6.33 5.73
C PRO A 695 27.99 6.19 4.61
N SER A 696 27.85 4.99 4.02
CA SER A 696 26.84 4.72 2.99
C SER A 696 26.64 3.22 2.69
N SER A 697 25.74 2.94 1.75
CA SER A 697 25.52 1.61 1.17
C SER A 697 26.50 1.25 0.04
N ILE A 698 27.71 1.80 0.07
CA ILE A 698 28.82 1.49 -0.84
C ILE A 698 29.84 0.64 -0.10
N SER A 699 30.28 -0.48 -0.68
CA SER A 699 31.40 -1.28 -0.21
C SER A 699 32.57 -1.11 -1.19
N LEU A 700 33.76 -0.83 -0.67
CA LEU A 700 34.95 -0.54 -1.47
C LEU A 700 35.93 -1.71 -1.36
N VAL A 701 36.32 -2.28 -2.49
CA VAL A 701 37.31 -3.35 -2.59
C VAL A 701 38.68 -2.72 -2.81
N ILE A 702 39.58 -2.88 -1.86
CA ILE A 702 40.92 -2.29 -1.88
C ILE A 702 41.99 -3.38 -1.87
N PRO A 703 43.23 -3.08 -2.30
CA PRO A 703 44.32 -4.04 -2.22
C PRO A 703 44.54 -4.55 -0.79
N ARG A 704 44.75 -5.87 -0.66
CA ARG A 704 45.12 -6.48 0.62
C ARG A 704 46.56 -6.10 0.95
N ALA A 705 46.81 -5.66 2.18
CA ALA A 705 48.16 -5.40 2.67
C ALA A 705 48.34 -5.84 4.14
N PRO A 706 49.59 -5.87 4.66
CA PRO A 706 49.89 -6.31 6.03
C PRO A 706 49.16 -5.53 7.13
N TRP A 707 48.62 -4.34 6.81
CA TRP A 707 47.79 -3.56 7.73
C TRP A 707 46.62 -4.33 8.35
N MET A 708 46.14 -5.40 7.70
CA MET A 708 45.07 -6.24 8.23
C MET A 708 45.41 -6.89 9.58
N ASP A 709 46.70 -7.14 9.86
CA ASP A 709 47.15 -7.76 11.11
C ASP A 709 46.86 -6.88 12.32
N PHE A 710 46.73 -5.56 12.12
CA PHE A 710 46.37 -4.59 13.14
C PHE A 710 45.01 -4.87 13.80
N PHE A 711 44.11 -5.57 13.10
CA PHE A 711 42.75 -5.85 13.58
C PHE A 711 42.61 -7.15 14.39
N GLY A 712 43.72 -7.83 14.70
CA GLY A 712 43.73 -9.01 15.57
C GLY A 712 43.11 -10.27 14.92
N LEU A 713 43.16 -10.35 13.59
CA LEU A 713 42.53 -11.43 12.81
C LEU A 713 43.24 -12.78 12.92
N GLY A 714 44.56 -12.79 13.13
CA GLY A 714 45.37 -14.01 13.11
C GLY A 714 45.08 -14.89 11.87
N ASP A 715 44.97 -16.21 12.09
CA ASP A 715 44.69 -17.19 11.02
C ASP A 715 43.32 -17.03 10.36
N SER A 716 42.39 -16.30 10.98
CA SER A 716 41.06 -16.05 10.41
C SER A 716 41.07 -15.02 9.28
N SER A 717 42.18 -14.30 9.10
CA SER A 717 42.35 -13.29 8.04
C SER A 717 42.12 -13.86 6.63
N LYS A 718 42.31 -15.17 6.42
CA LYS A 718 42.05 -15.87 5.15
C LYS A 718 40.57 -15.94 4.77
N TYR A 719 39.65 -15.74 5.73
CA TYR A 719 38.20 -15.76 5.49
C TYR A 719 37.64 -14.39 5.12
N ILE A 720 38.43 -13.32 5.26
CA ILE A 720 38.04 -11.94 4.97
C ILE A 720 38.82 -11.44 3.75
N GLY A 721 38.09 -11.10 2.68
CA GLY A 721 38.67 -10.80 1.37
C GLY A 721 39.29 -12.02 0.67
N THR A 722 39.96 -11.76 -0.43
CA THR A 722 40.80 -12.71 -1.18
C THR A 722 42.27 -12.54 -0.77
N PRO A 723 43.20 -13.36 -1.28
CA PRO A 723 44.63 -13.11 -1.10
C PRO A 723 45.11 -11.76 -1.66
N GLN A 724 44.39 -11.18 -2.64
CA GLN A 724 44.79 -9.95 -3.33
C GLN A 724 44.03 -8.70 -2.87
N SER A 725 42.80 -8.84 -2.37
CA SER A 725 41.94 -7.69 -2.09
C SER A 725 40.94 -7.93 -0.95
N ILE A 726 40.45 -6.85 -0.35
CA ILE A 726 39.48 -6.87 0.75
C ILE A 726 38.37 -5.86 0.53
N ALA A 727 37.12 -6.27 0.76
CA ALA A 727 35.97 -5.39 0.75
C ALA A 727 35.78 -4.76 2.13
N ILE A 728 35.80 -3.43 2.20
CA ILE A 728 35.53 -2.65 3.40
C ILE A 728 34.20 -1.90 3.27
N ARG A 729 33.48 -1.69 4.38
CA ARG A 729 32.28 -0.82 4.43
C ARG A 729 32.18 -0.09 5.76
N ASN A 730 31.76 1.17 5.72
CA ASN A 730 31.16 1.87 6.86
C ASN A 730 29.66 2.10 6.58
N PRO A 731 28.76 1.33 7.21
CA PRO A 731 27.33 1.38 6.90
C PRO A 731 26.67 2.67 7.41
N ASP A 732 25.67 3.17 6.68
CA ASP A 732 24.82 4.29 7.13
C ASP A 732 23.68 3.80 8.02
N CYS A 733 24.03 3.11 9.11
CA CYS A 733 23.08 2.55 10.06
C CYS A 733 23.55 2.81 11.48
N THR A 734 22.89 3.71 12.19
CA THR A 734 23.30 4.15 13.53
C THR A 734 23.48 3.00 14.51
N VAL A 735 22.58 2.00 14.47
CA VAL A 735 22.66 0.82 15.33
C VAL A 735 23.90 -0.03 14.99
N ALA A 736 24.14 -0.30 13.71
CA ALA A 736 25.29 -1.06 13.25
C ALA A 736 26.60 -0.35 13.60
N THR A 737 26.70 0.94 13.26
CA THR A 737 27.88 1.77 13.55
C THR A 737 28.14 1.86 15.05
N HIS A 738 27.09 1.97 15.87
CA HIS A 738 27.23 1.95 17.33
C HIS A 738 27.73 0.59 17.84
N LEU A 739 27.19 -0.52 17.36
CA LEU A 739 27.67 -1.86 17.73
C LEU A 739 29.15 -2.04 17.34
N ILE A 740 29.53 -1.66 16.12
CA ILE A 740 30.93 -1.73 15.64
C ILE A 740 31.84 -0.84 16.50
N SER A 741 31.38 0.34 16.92
CA SER A 741 32.16 1.22 17.81
C SER A 741 32.45 0.60 19.19
N LEU A 742 31.54 -0.25 19.68
CA LEU A 742 31.70 -0.94 20.97
C LEU A 742 32.62 -2.16 20.89
N VAL A 743 32.61 -2.87 19.75
CA VAL A 743 33.30 -4.16 19.56
C VAL A 743 34.67 -4.00 18.89
N GLY A 744 34.83 -2.96 18.06
CA GLY A 744 35.92 -2.84 17.09
C GLY A 744 35.47 -3.32 15.69
N PRO A 745 36.37 -3.32 14.69
CA PRO A 745 36.06 -3.81 13.35
C PRO A 745 35.48 -5.23 13.36
N ILE A 746 34.55 -5.49 12.46
CA ILE A 746 33.79 -6.74 12.41
C ILE A 746 33.91 -7.40 11.03
N ALA A 747 33.90 -8.74 11.03
CA ALA A 747 33.78 -9.54 9.83
C ALA A 747 32.29 -9.75 9.53
N VAL A 748 31.89 -9.50 8.29
CA VAL A 748 30.49 -9.49 7.87
C VAL A 748 30.26 -10.41 6.67
N THR A 749 29.23 -11.24 6.78
CA THR A 749 28.67 -12.04 5.68
C THR A 749 27.15 -11.91 5.67
N SER A 750 26.52 -12.33 4.57
CA SER A 750 25.07 -12.34 4.47
C SER A 750 24.45 -13.36 5.44
N ALA A 751 23.33 -13.02 6.09
CA ALA A 751 22.69 -13.85 7.12
C ALA A 751 21.76 -14.95 6.54
N ASN A 752 22.15 -15.53 5.42
CA ASN A 752 21.45 -16.59 4.68
C ASN A 752 22.40 -17.73 4.29
N PRO A 753 21.88 -18.97 4.19
CA PRO A 753 22.57 -20.06 3.50
C PRO A 753 22.95 -19.67 2.06
N THR A 754 24.03 -20.25 1.55
CA THR A 754 24.50 -19.99 0.18
C THR A 754 23.40 -20.29 -0.83
N GLY A 755 23.17 -19.37 -1.77
CA GLY A 755 22.17 -19.51 -2.84
C GLY A 755 20.74 -19.08 -2.49
N GLU A 756 20.43 -18.84 -1.21
CA GLU A 756 19.11 -18.35 -0.82
C GLU A 756 18.97 -16.83 -0.92
N ALA A 757 17.74 -16.33 -0.89
CA ALA A 757 17.45 -14.90 -0.78
C ALA A 757 18.06 -14.27 0.50
N ASP A 758 18.50 -13.02 0.38
CA ASP A 758 19.02 -12.23 1.49
C ASP A 758 17.99 -12.06 2.61
N THR A 759 18.48 -11.96 3.84
CA THR A 759 17.61 -11.72 5.00
C THR A 759 17.27 -10.25 5.14
N THR A 760 15.99 -9.91 5.16
CA THR A 760 15.46 -8.54 5.31
C THR A 760 14.73 -8.34 6.63
N HIS A 761 14.81 -9.28 7.57
CA HIS A 761 14.19 -9.16 8.90
C HIS A 761 14.94 -10.00 9.93
N HIS A 762 15.00 -9.53 11.18
CA HIS A 762 15.69 -10.23 12.28
C HIS A 762 15.20 -11.66 12.50
N ASN A 763 13.88 -11.90 12.41
CA ASN A 763 13.32 -13.25 12.51
C ASN A 763 13.78 -14.20 11.39
N GLN A 764 14.07 -13.69 10.19
CA GLN A 764 14.59 -14.52 9.10
C GLN A 764 16.02 -15.00 9.41
N VAL A 765 16.82 -14.20 10.13
CA VAL A 765 18.18 -14.58 10.53
C VAL A 765 18.13 -15.85 11.36
N TYR A 766 17.31 -15.86 12.41
CA TYR A 766 17.17 -17.04 13.27
C TYR A 766 16.47 -18.19 12.56
N ALA A 767 15.41 -17.93 11.79
CA ALA A 767 14.71 -18.99 11.03
C ALA A 767 15.63 -19.73 10.06
N LYS A 768 16.59 -19.03 9.44
CA LYS A 768 17.54 -19.60 8.47
C LYS A 768 18.77 -20.22 9.11
N LEU A 769 19.29 -19.62 10.17
CA LEU A 769 20.58 -20.02 10.76
C LEU A 769 20.43 -20.84 12.05
N GLY A 770 19.27 -20.77 12.71
CA GLY A 770 18.93 -21.48 13.94
C GLY A 770 19.95 -21.24 15.06
N ASP A 771 20.23 -22.30 15.82
CA ASP A 771 21.15 -22.31 16.97
C ASP A 771 22.61 -21.97 16.65
N LYS A 772 22.94 -21.76 15.36
CA LYS A 772 24.28 -21.31 14.96
C LYS A 772 24.52 -19.85 15.32
N VAL A 773 23.47 -19.06 15.54
CA VAL A 773 23.56 -17.63 15.92
C VAL A 773 23.44 -17.49 17.44
N ASN A 774 24.27 -16.62 18.01
CA ASN A 774 24.37 -16.41 19.46
C ASN A 774 23.60 -15.20 19.96
N GLY A 775 23.02 -14.39 19.07
CA GLY A 775 22.18 -13.24 19.42
C GLY A 775 21.72 -12.51 18.16
N VAL A 776 20.56 -11.86 18.21
CA VAL A 776 20.04 -11.08 17.08
C VAL A 776 19.58 -9.71 17.57
N LEU A 777 20.13 -8.64 16.99
CA LEU A 777 19.58 -7.30 17.14
C LEU A 777 18.33 -7.16 16.28
N CYS A 778 17.22 -6.81 16.91
CA CYS A 778 15.90 -6.77 16.30
C CYS A 778 15.50 -5.32 16.00
N ASP A 779 15.50 -4.94 14.72
CA ASP A 779 15.09 -3.61 14.24
C ASP A 779 13.96 -3.68 13.21
N GLY A 780 13.13 -4.74 13.27
CA GLY A 780 12.05 -4.92 12.30
C GLY A 780 12.55 -5.27 10.89
N PRO A 781 11.80 -4.91 9.84
CA PRO A 781 12.22 -5.09 8.45
C PRO A 781 13.34 -4.13 8.08
N SER A 782 14.27 -4.62 7.28
CA SER A 782 15.25 -3.82 6.57
C SER A 782 14.58 -2.70 5.76
N PRO A 783 15.17 -1.50 5.70
CA PRO A 783 14.62 -0.40 4.92
C PRO A 783 14.59 -0.70 3.42
N GLU A 784 15.49 -1.56 2.95
CA GLU A 784 15.65 -1.93 1.54
C GLU A 784 15.77 -3.46 1.39
N ASN A 785 15.43 -3.99 0.22
CA ASN A 785 15.54 -5.43 -0.09
C ASN A 785 16.71 -5.76 -1.02
N ILE A 786 17.56 -4.77 -1.33
CA ILE A 786 18.72 -4.89 -2.22
C ILE A 786 19.99 -4.65 -1.41
N ALA A 787 21.03 -5.44 -1.70
CA ALA A 787 22.33 -5.31 -1.05
C ALA A 787 23.12 -4.04 -1.48
N SER A 788 24.26 -3.79 -0.82
CA SER A 788 25.15 -2.67 -1.13
C SER A 788 25.79 -2.75 -2.52
N THR A 789 26.12 -1.59 -3.07
CA THR A 789 26.95 -1.46 -4.28
C THR A 789 28.40 -1.79 -3.93
N VAL A 790 29.05 -2.64 -4.72
CA VAL A 790 30.43 -3.10 -4.48
C VAL A 790 31.33 -2.58 -5.60
N VAL A 791 32.26 -1.69 -5.23
CA VAL A 791 33.16 -0.97 -6.13
C VAL A 791 34.56 -1.56 -6.04
N ASP A 792 35.19 -1.79 -7.18
CA ASP A 792 36.58 -2.20 -7.26
C ASP A 792 37.48 -0.97 -7.30
N CYS A 793 38.27 -0.77 -6.26
CA CYS A 793 39.24 0.32 -6.14
C CYS A 793 40.69 -0.18 -6.21
N THR A 794 40.94 -1.43 -6.61
CA THR A 794 42.29 -1.99 -6.69
C THR A 794 43.19 -1.31 -7.72
N LYS A 795 42.59 -0.60 -8.69
CA LYS A 795 43.30 0.16 -9.75
C LYS A 795 43.10 1.67 -9.64
N ILE A 796 42.71 2.17 -8.46
CA ILE A 796 42.40 3.59 -8.25
C ILE A 796 43.61 4.50 -8.54
N ASP A 797 44.83 4.00 -8.35
CA ASP A 797 46.08 4.70 -8.67
C ASP A 797 46.21 5.03 -10.17
N SER A 798 45.59 4.23 -11.04
CA SER A 798 45.52 4.48 -12.49
C SER A 798 44.39 5.44 -12.89
N GLY A 799 43.69 6.03 -11.91
CA GLY A 799 42.54 6.89 -12.12
C GLY A 799 41.26 6.14 -12.50
N ASN A 800 41.19 4.82 -12.27
CA ASN A 800 40.06 3.99 -12.68
C ASN A 800 39.45 3.21 -11.51
N ILE A 801 38.12 3.10 -11.50
CA ILE A 801 37.36 2.23 -10.58
C ILE A 801 36.45 1.28 -11.38
N GLY A 802 36.25 0.08 -10.84
CA GLY A 802 35.36 -0.95 -11.40
C GLY A 802 34.14 -1.22 -10.51
N PHE A 803 33.29 -2.17 -10.92
CA PHE A 803 32.10 -2.56 -10.16
C PHE A 803 31.94 -4.08 -10.18
N PHE A 804 31.95 -4.71 -9.02
CA PHE A 804 31.59 -6.13 -8.86
C PHE A 804 30.08 -6.32 -8.76
N ARG A 805 29.37 -5.33 -8.22
CA ARG A 805 27.90 -5.35 -8.09
C ARG A 805 27.36 -3.93 -8.02
N VAL A 806 26.31 -3.65 -8.78
CA VAL A 806 25.48 -2.45 -8.58
C VAL A 806 24.32 -2.83 -7.65
N GLY A 807 24.26 -2.20 -6.48
CA GLY A 807 23.24 -2.43 -5.45
C GLY A 807 22.37 -1.20 -5.26
N LEU A 808 22.07 -0.86 -4.01
CA LEU A 808 21.21 0.29 -3.67
C LEU A 808 21.67 1.62 -4.27
N ILE A 809 22.98 1.85 -4.35
CA ILE A 809 23.56 3.08 -4.90
C ILE A 809 23.85 2.90 -6.40
N PRO A 810 23.19 3.66 -7.30
CA PRO A 810 23.43 3.54 -8.74
C PRO A 810 24.87 3.86 -9.12
N LYS A 811 25.37 3.19 -10.17
CA LYS A 811 26.72 3.38 -10.74
C LYS A 811 27.05 4.86 -11.01
N SER A 812 26.10 5.62 -11.56
CA SER A 812 26.28 7.04 -11.87
C SER A 812 26.62 7.89 -10.66
N LYS A 813 25.99 7.63 -9.51
CA LYS A 813 26.24 8.38 -8.27
C LYS A 813 27.65 8.10 -7.73
N VAL A 814 28.11 6.85 -7.80
CA VAL A 814 29.47 6.49 -7.37
C VAL A 814 30.52 7.16 -8.25
N LEU A 815 30.33 7.13 -9.58
CA LEU A 815 31.24 7.80 -10.52
C LEU A 815 31.29 9.32 -10.30
N GLN A 816 30.14 9.94 -10.03
CA GLN A 816 30.08 11.37 -9.71
C GLN A 816 30.93 11.73 -8.48
N ILE A 817 30.83 10.95 -7.40
CA ILE A 817 31.65 11.15 -6.18
C ILE A 817 33.14 11.00 -6.54
N PHE A 818 33.50 9.96 -7.29
CA PHE A 818 34.88 9.71 -7.67
C PHE A 818 35.47 10.82 -8.55
N GLU A 819 34.73 11.27 -9.58
CA GLU A 819 35.15 12.37 -10.47
C GLU A 819 35.36 13.69 -9.71
N GLU A 820 34.52 13.97 -8.70
CA GLU A 820 34.67 15.16 -7.88
C GLU A 820 35.98 15.13 -7.07
N ILE A 821 36.30 13.99 -6.46
CA ILE A 821 37.54 13.81 -5.71
C ILE A 821 38.76 13.82 -6.63
N GLN A 822 38.69 13.17 -7.78
CA GLN A 822 39.76 13.19 -8.78
C GLN A 822 40.05 14.62 -9.27
N LYS A 823 39.01 15.43 -9.50
CA LYS A 823 39.16 16.85 -9.82
C LYS A 823 39.86 17.62 -8.70
N ARG A 824 39.51 17.41 -7.42
CA ARG A 824 40.18 18.09 -6.29
C ARG A 824 41.69 17.78 -6.25
N HIS A 825 42.06 16.51 -6.46
CA HIS A 825 43.46 16.09 -6.53
C HIS A 825 44.19 16.70 -7.72
N LEU A 826 43.56 16.77 -8.90
CA LEU A 826 44.10 17.45 -10.08
C LEU A 826 44.36 18.96 -9.83
N HIS A 827 43.60 19.60 -8.94
CA HIS A 827 43.78 21.01 -8.57
C HIS A 827 44.70 21.19 -7.34
N GLY A 828 45.41 20.15 -6.90
CA GLY A 828 46.38 20.21 -5.80
C GLY A 828 45.75 20.32 -4.40
N GLN A 829 44.45 20.08 -4.27
CA GLN A 829 43.77 20.06 -2.97
C GLN A 829 43.84 18.65 -2.37
N LEU A 830 44.91 18.39 -1.62
CA LEU A 830 45.07 17.17 -0.82
C LEU A 830 44.34 17.30 0.52
N ASN A 831 43.94 16.18 1.11
CA ASN A 831 43.42 16.17 2.47
C ASN A 831 44.44 16.82 3.42
N PRO A 832 44.03 17.79 4.26
CA PRO A 832 44.94 18.43 5.22
C PRO A 832 45.61 17.42 6.16
N ALA A 833 44.99 16.26 6.35
CA ALA A 833 45.58 15.22 7.16
C ALA A 833 46.88 14.63 6.53
N PHE A 834 47.14 14.78 5.23
CA PHE A 834 48.36 14.32 4.53
C PHE A 834 49.40 15.44 4.34
N GLU A 835 49.15 16.66 4.86
CA GLU A 835 50.17 17.71 4.88
C GLU A 835 51.29 17.33 5.87
N THR A 836 52.48 17.07 5.35
CA THR A 836 53.70 16.86 6.14
C THR A 836 54.09 18.13 6.90
N ASP A 837 54.39 17.99 8.20
CA ASP A 837 55.13 18.97 8.99
C ASP A 837 56.50 19.27 8.33
N ILE A 838 56.55 20.29 7.48
CA ILE A 838 57.82 20.87 6.99
C ILE A 838 58.03 22.20 7.71
N GLY A 839 59.09 22.23 8.52
CA GLY A 839 59.45 23.35 9.39
C GLY A 839 60.00 24.60 8.70
N ASP A 840 59.84 25.71 9.43
CA ASP A 840 60.57 26.99 9.45
C ASP A 840 61.24 27.58 8.18
N SER A 841 60.58 28.65 7.71
CA SER A 841 61.12 29.96 7.26
C SER A 841 61.53 30.20 5.78
N PRO A 842 61.56 31.47 5.29
CA PRO A 842 60.68 32.60 5.58
C PRO A 842 60.10 33.32 4.33
N ARG A 843 58.94 33.94 4.54
CA ARG A 843 58.35 35.14 3.89
C ARG A 843 58.98 35.64 2.58
N GLU A 844 58.17 35.69 1.52
CA GLU A 844 58.20 36.83 0.60
C GLU A 844 56.80 37.22 0.12
N SER A 845 56.68 38.52 -0.14
CA SER A 845 55.51 39.37 -0.02
C SER A 845 54.53 39.32 -1.20
N ARG A 846 53.25 39.47 -0.85
CA ARG A 846 52.15 39.86 -1.76
C ARG A 846 52.46 41.18 -2.47
N SER A 847 52.17 41.24 -3.78
CA SER A 847 51.72 42.45 -4.45
C SER A 847 50.57 42.14 -5.40
N ARG A 848 49.53 42.97 -5.28
CA ARG A 848 48.23 42.97 -5.97
C ARG A 848 48.35 43.51 -7.40
N GLU A 849 47.44 43.10 -8.28
CA GLU A 849 46.58 43.92 -9.18
C GLU A 849 45.95 42.97 -10.23
N ALA A 850 44.64 42.69 -10.17
CA ALA A 850 43.53 43.47 -10.75
C ALA A 850 43.56 43.55 -12.30
N SER A 851 42.67 42.76 -12.92
CA SER A 851 42.13 42.82 -14.28
C SER A 851 41.45 44.19 -14.58
N PRO A 852 40.99 44.56 -15.81
CA PRO A 852 40.38 43.66 -16.82
C PRO A 852 40.40 44.08 -18.32
N GLU A 853 39.67 43.26 -19.11
CA GLU A 853 38.89 43.60 -20.32
C GLU A 853 39.57 43.78 -21.69
N GLY A 854 38.92 43.22 -22.73
CA GLY A 854 39.17 43.58 -24.12
C GLY A 854 38.85 42.49 -25.16
N SER A 855 37.57 42.35 -25.52
CA SER A 855 37.04 41.67 -26.71
C SER A 855 37.61 42.19 -28.03
N THR A 856 37.77 41.35 -29.07
CA THR A 856 37.07 41.45 -30.39
C THR A 856 37.62 40.51 -31.49
N SER A 857 36.69 39.81 -32.14
CA SER A 857 36.52 39.52 -33.59
C SER A 857 37.67 39.01 -34.48
N SER A 858 37.52 37.73 -34.88
CA SER A 858 37.37 37.18 -36.24
C SER A 858 38.17 37.68 -37.46
N LEU A 859 38.56 36.67 -38.27
CA LEU A 859 38.90 36.61 -39.70
C LEU A 859 40.38 36.80 -40.05
N ASP A 860 41.04 35.74 -40.58
CA ASP A 860 41.26 35.64 -42.02
C ASP A 860 41.84 34.28 -42.49
N LEU A 861 41.51 33.95 -43.74
CA LEU A 861 41.96 32.80 -44.52
C LEU A 861 43.41 32.93 -44.99
N SER A 862 44.13 31.81 -45.16
CA SER A 862 44.90 31.52 -46.39
C SER A 862 45.52 30.11 -46.41
N GLN A 863 44.97 29.28 -47.31
CA GLN A 863 45.57 28.35 -48.30
C GLN A 863 46.93 27.62 -48.15
N ALA A 864 46.91 26.44 -48.80
CA ALA A 864 47.97 25.60 -49.39
C ALA A 864 48.59 24.53 -48.47
N GLY A 865 48.73 23.26 -48.85
CA GLY A 865 48.43 22.54 -50.10
C GLY A 865 48.90 21.07 -50.03
N ASN A 866 48.48 20.31 -51.04
CA ASN A 866 49.02 19.06 -51.60
C ASN A 866 48.77 17.67 -50.97
N GLU A 867 48.29 16.80 -51.90
CA GLU A 867 48.70 15.41 -52.18
C GLU A 867 48.34 14.31 -51.17
N GLU A 868 47.93 13.09 -51.52
CA GLU A 868 47.53 12.39 -52.76
C GLU A 868 46.91 11.05 -52.31
N ASN A 869 46.21 10.38 -53.23
CA ASN A 869 45.62 9.04 -53.12
C ASN A 869 46.46 7.99 -52.35
N ASP A 870 45.83 7.02 -51.66
CA ASP A 870 45.45 5.75 -52.30
C ASP A 870 44.76 4.73 -51.36
N SER A 871 44.03 3.82 -51.99
CA SER A 871 43.75 2.41 -51.60
C SER A 871 42.61 2.05 -50.62
N GLN A 872 41.46 1.77 -51.24
CA GLN A 872 40.77 0.45 -51.28
C GLN A 872 40.26 -0.23 -49.99
N ALA A 873 38.93 -0.26 -49.89
CA ALA A 873 38.17 -1.42 -49.37
C ALA A 873 38.13 -2.54 -50.44
N PRO A 874 37.80 -3.81 -50.09
CA PRO A 874 36.38 -4.16 -50.03
C PRO A 874 35.95 -5.22 -48.99
N SER A 875 34.70 -5.05 -48.56
CA SER A 875 33.62 -6.02 -48.29
C SER A 875 33.89 -7.49 -47.91
N ASN A 876 33.15 -7.88 -46.86
CA ASN A 876 32.32 -9.09 -46.68
C ASN A 876 32.94 -10.48 -46.84
N ASN A 877 32.84 -11.27 -45.77
CA ASN A 877 32.39 -12.66 -45.85
C ASN A 877 31.65 -13.08 -44.57
N GLU A 878 30.67 -13.93 -44.82
CA GLU A 878 29.66 -14.55 -43.96
C GLU A 878 30.22 -15.56 -42.95
N GLU A 879 29.35 -15.91 -41.98
CA GLU A 879 29.13 -17.23 -41.35
C GLU A 879 30.32 -17.99 -40.72
N ASP A 880 30.26 -18.27 -39.40
CA ASP A 880 29.70 -19.53 -38.88
C ASP A 880 29.95 -19.77 -37.36
N LEU A 881 28.91 -20.29 -36.70
CA LEU A 881 28.88 -21.33 -35.63
C LEU A 881 29.75 -21.22 -34.36
N LEU A 882 29.13 -20.89 -33.21
CA LEU A 882 28.56 -21.83 -32.20
C LEU A 882 28.09 -21.11 -30.93
#